data_AF-A0A523PI88-F1
#
_entry.id   AF-A0A523PI88-F1
#
_cell.length_a   1.000
_cell.length_b   1.000
_cell.length_c   1.000
_cell.angle_alpha   90.00
_cell.angle_beta   90.00
_cell.angle_gamma   90.00
#
_symmetry.space_group_name_H-M   'P 1'
#
loop_
_entity.id
_entity.type
_entity.pdbx_description
1 polymer ?
#
loop_
_entity_poly.entity_id
_entity_poly.type
_entity_poly.pdbx_seq_one_letter_code
_entity_poly.pdbx_strand_id
1 'polypeptide(L)'
;MKTSPSLVALLVSLAVAAPLGAQDSVAKAPHMVPGDSINAYETGEQINDYIVDLTPFQSSWGNTFGIAPLVKASQNETAAASAFFTHLQSGNGMSKDTLADTPFARNSYMTWSGQGLGVRDNATYQDPGPFVSTQGMTGRQFGIGVAEFGGQISKNNLIGGVVNYEAGFPGRMYVSRIVGSTNAASYNCNVSQLGFGGVDADGNAAIRVDGFGSADCEGGVVPGGNNIYRIDLLARTSVLNLIDDTGGSDAAATDHLVINSGTVQVVPTVIPESIAGRSIVIGTTFADEYSYEAVPGAMVFTTAHTSGLGLNDTRGNLSYAPLNSALLGASVNGTAALLGRNAASQVVHLVLWGLSANGSVTGNLRLDLPAVLVDNDDAWPSNALGAGQIEFTNHSSQTSFRGGNGQVAMGRDQAGRMLVAATVDHPLHVPDENNHPTQLIAVARENAAGGFDWAIAAHNDNSMGMGGGGKAIKDGPGGAVVGRLISLFNVAGGFTGPSCTSPMMDSVGNIYFTAALEIFDPAGGPSNPGTGLVKAVYHEATFSYELELLFDTGDSFVGVSSVTSTTPYQIRFLEINDSNSVGSAATYSGSISANASDLVNPAALDTSDPRTLGGLSIAARVVWDVDGDGDFELQDGVSQTTDEDYRVMMYVGASADCNGNGVDDGIDILDGTSLDLNGDGVPDECAGTVGSNYCLSVPNSTGAAAGISAFGSSSIAANDLTLVSQPWPTQPGIFIAGPGQAQIPFFNGFLCINPVGLQRFVSIAVVPVGGVISETIDYATSAAGGLNVVAGSSYNYQRWNRDPAAGGGNANFSNGLEVLHTL
;
A
#
# COMPACT_ATOMS: atom_id res chain seq x y z
N MET A 1 -39.73 -15.66 -35.49
CA MET A 1 -38.39 -16.31 -35.45
C MET A 1 -37.35 -15.24 -35.21
N LYS A 2 -37.01 -15.02 -33.95
CA LYS A 2 -35.86 -14.25 -33.45
C LYS A 2 -35.64 -14.76 -32.03
N THR A 3 -34.53 -15.44 -31.77
CA THR A 3 -34.07 -15.80 -30.42
C THR A 3 -32.59 -15.47 -30.34
N SER A 4 -32.27 -14.56 -29.43
CA SER A 4 -30.92 -14.15 -29.04
C SER A 4 -30.19 -15.27 -28.28
N PRO A 5 -28.84 -15.31 -28.30
CA PRO A 5 -28.05 -16.14 -27.41
C PRO A 5 -27.41 -15.31 -26.29
N SER A 6 -27.62 -15.72 -25.04
CA SER A 6 -26.71 -15.41 -23.93
C SER A 6 -26.99 -16.34 -22.75
N LEU A 7 -26.09 -17.30 -22.53
CA LEU A 7 -25.75 -17.78 -21.19
C LEU A 7 -24.35 -18.41 -21.29
N VAL A 8 -23.35 -17.66 -20.81
CA VAL A 8 -22.01 -18.16 -20.55
C VAL A 8 -22.08 -18.91 -19.23
N ALA A 9 -21.72 -20.19 -19.24
CA ALA A 9 -21.63 -21.00 -18.03
C ALA A 9 -20.31 -20.70 -17.32
N LEU A 10 -20.38 -20.12 -16.12
CA LEU A 10 -19.26 -19.99 -15.20
C LEU A 10 -19.02 -21.37 -14.56
N LEU A 11 -17.92 -22.02 -14.92
CA LEU A 11 -17.46 -23.25 -14.29
C LEU A 11 -16.70 -22.88 -13.01
N VAL A 12 -17.36 -22.97 -11.86
CA VAL A 12 -16.67 -22.95 -10.56
C VAL A 12 -16.12 -24.35 -10.33
N SER A 13 -14.81 -24.54 -10.55
CA SER A 13 -14.10 -25.73 -10.09
C SER A 13 -13.77 -25.55 -8.61
N LEU A 14 -14.53 -26.18 -7.71
CA LEU A 14 -14.05 -26.43 -6.35
C LEU A 14 -12.93 -27.49 -6.41
N ALA A 15 -11.71 -27.04 -6.63
CA ALA A 15 -10.58 -27.65 -5.97
C ALA A 15 -10.60 -27.09 -4.54
N VAL A 16 -10.57 -27.95 -3.52
CA VAL A 16 -10.21 -27.51 -2.17
C VAL A 16 -8.77 -27.04 -2.28
N ALA A 17 -8.56 -25.74 -2.45
CA ALA A 17 -7.24 -25.15 -2.27
C ALA A 17 -6.84 -25.41 -0.82
N ALA A 18 -5.62 -25.87 -0.60
CA ALA A 18 -5.05 -25.79 0.75
C ALA A 18 -5.02 -24.30 1.13
N PRO A 19 -5.24 -23.93 2.41
CA PRO A 19 -5.06 -22.55 2.84
C PRO A 19 -3.68 -22.05 2.38
N LEU A 20 -3.66 -20.96 1.61
CA LEU A 20 -2.48 -20.45 0.96
C LEU A 20 -1.86 -19.34 1.81
N GLY A 21 -1.39 -19.64 3.02
CA GLY A 21 -0.71 -18.62 3.83
C GLY A 21 0.63 -18.17 3.23
N ALA A 22 0.90 -16.86 3.24
CA ALA A 22 2.22 -16.25 3.00
C ALA A 22 2.56 -15.31 4.17
N GLN A 23 3.78 -15.10 4.70
CA GLN A 23 5.16 -15.43 4.35
C GLN A 23 5.99 -15.44 5.66
N ASP A 24 6.44 -16.60 6.16
CA ASP A 24 7.47 -16.65 7.22
C ASP A 24 8.84 -16.49 6.56
N SER A 25 9.28 -15.24 6.43
CA SER A 25 10.50 -14.88 5.70
C SER A 25 11.74 -15.06 6.58
N VAL A 26 12.04 -16.31 6.93
CA VAL A 26 13.15 -16.67 7.82
C VAL A 26 13.85 -17.98 7.41
N ALA A 27 15.10 -18.20 7.85
CA ALA A 27 15.85 -19.42 7.54
C ALA A 27 15.41 -20.64 8.36
N LYS A 28 15.81 -21.84 7.93
CA LYS A 28 15.45 -23.15 8.53
C LYS A 28 15.83 -23.31 10.00
N ALA A 29 16.85 -22.61 10.46
CA ALA A 29 17.35 -22.76 11.81
C ALA A 29 17.69 -21.41 12.42
N PRO A 30 17.51 -21.26 13.74
CA PRO A 30 18.00 -20.10 14.49
C PRO A 30 19.51 -19.91 14.31
N HIS A 31 19.98 -18.67 14.44
CA HIS A 31 21.40 -18.28 14.32
C HIS A 31 22.04 -18.47 12.94
N MET A 32 21.25 -18.73 11.90
CA MET A 32 21.77 -18.73 10.53
C MET A 32 22.00 -17.29 10.11
N VAL A 33 23.25 -16.84 10.04
CA VAL A 33 23.60 -15.54 9.44
C VAL A 33 23.94 -15.74 7.96
N PRO A 34 23.41 -14.93 7.03
CA PRO A 34 22.55 -13.75 7.20
C PRO A 34 21.05 -14.06 6.98
N GLY A 35 20.55 -15.12 7.61
CA GLY A 35 19.18 -15.59 7.51
C GLY A 35 18.84 -16.06 6.09
N ASP A 36 17.73 -15.59 5.54
CA ASP A 36 17.25 -15.91 4.20
C ASP A 36 17.42 -14.77 3.17
N SER A 37 18.24 -13.76 3.48
CA SER A 37 18.46 -12.62 2.59
C SER A 37 18.96 -13.04 1.19
N ILE A 38 18.52 -12.30 0.16
CA ILE A 38 18.74 -12.61 -1.26
C ILE A 38 19.96 -11.85 -1.79
N ASN A 39 20.90 -12.53 -2.41
CA ASN A 39 22.12 -11.99 -2.98
C ASN A 39 21.89 -11.37 -4.38
N ALA A 40 22.01 -10.05 -4.49
CA ALA A 40 21.82 -9.32 -5.76
C ALA A 40 22.82 -9.68 -6.88
N TYR A 41 23.93 -10.37 -6.57
CA TYR A 41 24.97 -10.72 -7.56
C TYR A 41 24.86 -12.15 -8.06
N GLU A 42 23.97 -12.96 -7.46
CA GLU A 42 23.73 -14.33 -7.91
C GLU A 42 22.76 -14.32 -9.09
N THR A 43 23.13 -15.01 -10.19
CA THR A 43 22.31 -15.04 -11.41
C THR A 43 20.98 -15.77 -11.20
N GLY A 44 20.94 -16.74 -10.25
CA GLY A 44 19.71 -17.43 -9.86
C GLY A 44 18.74 -16.55 -9.05
N GLU A 45 19.23 -15.43 -8.52
CA GLU A 45 18.49 -14.55 -7.59
C GLU A 45 18.23 -13.15 -8.18
N GLN A 46 18.40 -12.98 -9.49
CA GLN A 46 18.07 -11.72 -10.18
C GLN A 46 16.56 -11.46 -10.20
N ILE A 47 15.74 -12.52 -10.17
CA ILE A 47 14.28 -12.45 -10.19
C ILE A 47 13.76 -13.50 -9.20
N ASN A 48 12.97 -13.07 -8.21
CA ASN A 48 12.30 -13.93 -7.25
C ASN A 48 10.82 -13.59 -7.23
N ASP A 49 9.97 -14.58 -7.51
CA ASP A 49 8.53 -14.42 -7.63
C ASP A 49 7.81 -15.11 -6.47
N TYR A 50 7.10 -14.35 -5.65
CA TYR A 50 6.44 -14.85 -4.43
C TYR A 50 5.14 -14.14 -4.10
N ILE A 51 4.33 -14.77 -3.26
CA ILE A 51 3.12 -14.19 -2.69
C ILE A 51 3.44 -13.56 -1.35
N VAL A 52 2.84 -12.40 -1.07
CA VAL A 52 2.84 -11.69 0.20
C VAL A 52 1.41 -11.36 0.56
N ASP A 53 0.99 -11.77 1.75
CA ASP A 53 -0.33 -11.46 2.27
C ASP A 53 -0.23 -10.31 3.30
N LEU A 54 -1.19 -9.38 3.26
CA LEU A 54 -1.26 -8.24 4.17
C LEU A 54 -1.85 -8.63 5.52
N THR A 55 -1.13 -8.30 6.60
CA THR A 55 -1.65 -8.44 7.95
C THR A 55 -2.55 -7.25 8.29
N PRO A 56 -3.85 -7.47 8.61
CA PRO A 56 -4.73 -6.41 9.08
C PRO A 56 -4.27 -5.84 10.43
N PHE A 57 -4.38 -4.53 10.59
CA PHE A 57 -4.20 -3.84 11.86
C PHE A 57 -5.13 -2.63 11.94
N GLN A 58 -5.42 -2.19 13.18
CA GLN A 58 -6.28 -1.03 13.42
C GLN A 58 -5.44 0.21 13.74
N SER A 59 -5.76 1.32 13.08
CA SER A 59 -5.24 2.63 13.43
C SER A 59 -5.81 3.14 14.76
N SER A 60 -5.30 4.28 15.25
CA SER A 60 -5.85 4.93 16.43
C SER A 60 -7.32 5.36 16.26
N TRP A 61 -7.83 5.51 15.03
CA TRP A 61 -9.23 5.85 14.76
C TRP A 61 -10.13 4.61 14.60
N GLY A 62 -9.58 3.40 14.75
CA GLY A 62 -10.30 2.15 14.56
C GLY A 62 -10.50 1.75 13.10
N ASN A 63 -9.79 2.39 12.18
CA ASN A 63 -9.80 2.05 10.76
C ASN A 63 -8.85 0.87 10.50
N THR A 64 -9.26 -0.05 9.63
CA THR A 64 -8.45 -1.23 9.27
C THR A 64 -7.54 -0.94 8.08
N PHE A 65 -6.25 -1.19 8.25
CA PHE A 65 -5.22 -1.13 7.21
C PHE A 65 -4.48 -2.47 7.16
N GLY A 66 -3.85 -2.76 6.02
CA GLY A 66 -3.01 -3.95 5.85
C GLY A 66 -1.54 -3.56 5.77
N ILE A 67 -0.66 -4.39 6.32
CA ILE A 67 0.79 -4.18 6.30
C ILE A 67 1.55 -5.48 5.98
N ALA A 68 2.63 -5.38 5.19
CA ALA A 68 3.54 -6.50 4.99
C ALA A 68 4.96 -6.06 4.56
N PRO A 69 6.01 -6.81 4.93
CA PRO A 69 7.36 -6.65 4.37
C PRO A 69 7.40 -7.15 2.93
N LEU A 70 7.10 -6.25 1.99
CA LEU A 70 6.89 -6.57 0.57
C LEU A 70 8.18 -7.01 -0.13
N VAL A 71 9.30 -6.32 0.13
CA VAL A 71 10.61 -6.61 -0.48
C VAL A 71 11.73 -6.48 0.53
N LYS A 72 12.58 -7.51 0.63
CA LYS A 72 13.86 -7.45 1.37
C LYS A 72 14.95 -6.78 0.55
N ALA A 73 15.74 -5.95 1.23
CA ALA A 73 17.05 -5.52 0.74
C ALA A 73 17.96 -6.73 0.55
N SER A 74 18.97 -6.61 -0.31
CA SER A 74 19.84 -7.72 -0.62
C SER A 74 20.83 -8.04 0.49
N GLN A 75 21.30 -9.28 0.47
CA GLN A 75 22.26 -9.84 1.40
C GLN A 75 23.53 -8.99 1.49
N ASN A 76 24.01 -8.77 2.72
CA ASN A 76 25.30 -8.15 2.99
C ASN A 76 26.45 -9.18 2.94
N GLU A 77 27.61 -8.78 2.41
CA GLU A 77 28.75 -9.68 2.11
C GLU A 77 29.37 -10.35 3.36
N THR A 78 29.41 -9.65 4.49
CA THR A 78 30.20 -10.07 5.65
C THR A 78 29.33 -10.55 6.80
N ALA A 79 28.53 -11.60 6.59
CA ALA A 79 27.75 -12.25 7.65
C ALA A 79 28.54 -12.55 8.94
N ALA A 80 29.86 -12.80 8.84
CA ALA A 80 30.71 -13.07 10.01
C ALA A 80 31.21 -11.83 10.78
N ALA A 81 30.90 -10.59 10.33
CA ALA A 81 31.36 -9.35 10.96
C ALA A 81 30.42 -8.13 10.78
N SER A 82 29.26 -8.26 10.14
CA SER A 82 28.31 -7.16 9.95
C SER A 82 27.25 -7.12 11.05
N ALA A 83 26.92 -5.91 11.51
CA ALA A 83 25.75 -5.64 12.35
C ALA A 83 24.41 -5.72 11.59
N PHE A 84 24.40 -6.23 10.35
CA PHE A 84 23.23 -6.23 9.46
C PHE A 84 23.22 -7.47 8.57
N PHE A 85 22.05 -8.10 8.38
CA PHE A 85 21.89 -9.23 7.45
C PHE A 85 21.81 -8.74 6.00
N THR A 86 21.17 -7.58 5.78
CA THR A 86 20.97 -6.99 4.47
C THR A 86 21.73 -5.66 4.30
N HIS A 87 21.75 -5.17 3.08
CA HIS A 87 22.06 -3.78 2.75
C HIS A 87 21.10 -2.81 3.45
N LEU A 88 21.54 -1.57 3.62
CA LEU A 88 20.72 -0.45 4.03
C LEU A 88 19.94 0.07 2.82
N GLN A 89 18.72 0.53 3.05
CA GLN A 89 17.93 1.15 2.00
C GLN A 89 18.33 2.62 1.83
N SER A 90 18.03 3.14 0.65
CA SER A 90 18.15 4.55 0.27
C SER A 90 16.87 4.94 -0.47
N GLY A 91 16.95 5.81 -1.48
CA GLY A 91 15.81 6.28 -2.25
C GLY A 91 14.85 5.16 -2.59
N ASN A 92 13.58 5.31 -2.21
CA ASN A 92 12.52 4.35 -2.47
C ASN A 92 11.26 5.07 -2.94
N GLY A 93 10.36 4.31 -3.54
CA GLY A 93 9.07 4.83 -3.97
C GLY A 93 8.24 3.80 -4.70
N MET A 94 7.03 4.19 -5.06
CA MET A 94 6.09 3.37 -5.79
C MET A 94 5.46 4.15 -6.95
N SER A 95 4.81 3.42 -7.85
CA SER A 95 4.14 4.02 -8.99
C SER A 95 3.02 4.96 -8.55
N LYS A 96 2.91 6.08 -9.27
CA LYS A 96 1.85 7.07 -9.05
C LYS A 96 0.49 6.61 -9.56
N ASP A 97 0.51 5.65 -10.45
CA ASP A 97 -0.64 4.99 -11.04
C ASP A 97 -0.75 3.53 -10.57
N THR A 98 -1.91 2.95 -10.82
CA THR A 98 -2.20 1.54 -10.68
C THR A 98 -2.97 1.11 -11.92
N LEU A 99 -2.52 0.05 -12.58
CA LEU A 99 -3.17 -0.47 -13.78
C LEU A 99 -4.37 -1.34 -13.43
N ALA A 100 -5.31 -1.41 -14.36
CA ALA A 100 -6.52 -2.22 -14.28
C ALA A 100 -6.48 -3.32 -15.34
N ASP A 101 -7.07 -4.48 -15.04
CA ASP A 101 -7.27 -5.59 -15.97
C ASP A 101 -5.95 -6.07 -16.63
N THR A 102 -4.84 -5.94 -15.89
CA THR A 102 -3.50 -6.27 -16.37
C THR A 102 -3.21 -7.75 -16.14
N PRO A 103 -2.71 -8.49 -17.14
CA PRO A 103 -2.20 -9.85 -16.93
C PRO A 103 -1.13 -9.87 -15.85
N PHE A 104 -1.14 -10.89 -15.00
CA PHE A 104 -0.11 -11.01 -13.97
C PHE A 104 1.28 -11.10 -14.60
N ALA A 105 2.26 -10.44 -13.99
CA ALA A 105 3.62 -10.33 -14.52
C ALA A 105 4.28 -11.70 -14.74
N ARG A 106 3.87 -12.71 -13.96
CA ARG A 106 4.36 -14.10 -14.03
C ARG A 106 3.19 -15.08 -14.11
N ASN A 107 3.47 -16.28 -14.60
CA ASN A 107 2.50 -17.39 -14.69
C ASN A 107 2.43 -18.25 -13.43
N SER A 108 3.33 -18.02 -12.47
CA SER A 108 3.32 -18.68 -11.17
C SER A 108 4.14 -17.91 -10.15
N TYR A 109 3.74 -17.99 -8.88
CA TYR A 109 4.43 -17.37 -7.75
C TYR A 109 4.60 -18.41 -6.63
N MET A 110 5.70 -18.31 -5.89
CA MET A 110 5.95 -19.17 -4.73
C MET A 110 5.16 -18.68 -3.51
N THR A 111 4.61 -19.59 -2.71
CA THR A 111 3.94 -19.28 -1.44
C THR A 111 4.47 -20.18 -0.32
N TRP A 112 4.50 -19.67 0.91
CA TRP A 112 4.90 -20.44 2.08
C TRP A 112 4.45 -19.78 3.38
N SER A 113 4.14 -20.60 4.37
CA SER A 113 3.64 -20.12 5.67
C SER A 113 4.44 -20.72 6.82
N GLY A 114 5.70 -21.07 6.62
CA GLY A 114 6.48 -21.72 7.67
C GLY A 114 7.97 -21.44 7.54
N GLN A 115 8.62 -21.35 8.70
CA GLN A 115 10.05 -21.12 8.81
C GLN A 115 10.88 -22.06 7.92
N GLY A 116 11.88 -21.51 7.24
CA GLY A 116 12.80 -22.28 6.41
C GLY A 116 12.26 -22.64 5.03
N LEU A 117 11.08 -22.15 4.66
CA LEU A 117 10.60 -22.13 3.29
C LEU A 117 10.83 -20.75 2.68
N GLY A 118 11.07 -20.67 1.38
CA GLY A 118 11.09 -19.39 0.66
C GLY A 118 11.84 -19.41 -0.66
N VAL A 119 12.18 -18.21 -1.14
CA VAL A 119 12.67 -17.98 -2.52
C VAL A 119 14.19 -17.95 -2.66
N ARG A 120 14.94 -18.04 -1.56
CA ARG A 120 16.41 -18.04 -1.63
C ARG A 120 16.91 -19.30 -2.31
N ASP A 121 17.74 -19.17 -3.34
CA ASP A 121 18.24 -20.32 -4.13
C ASP A 121 19.44 -21.01 -3.43
N ASN A 122 19.26 -21.34 -2.15
CA ASN A 122 20.25 -22.02 -1.34
C ASN A 122 19.59 -22.96 -0.33
N ALA A 123 19.62 -24.25 -0.65
CA ALA A 123 19.04 -25.34 0.16
C ALA A 123 19.58 -25.44 1.59
N THR A 124 20.70 -24.78 1.90
CA THR A 124 21.23 -24.68 3.26
C THR A 124 20.30 -23.84 4.14
N TYR A 125 19.75 -22.76 3.60
CA TYR A 125 18.99 -21.75 4.34
C TYR A 125 17.48 -21.91 4.18
N GLN A 126 16.99 -22.23 2.98
CA GLN A 126 15.57 -22.41 2.70
C GLN A 126 15.30 -23.59 1.76
N ASP A 127 14.14 -24.22 1.90
CA ASP A 127 13.55 -25.10 0.90
C ASP A 127 12.53 -24.30 0.07
N PRO A 128 12.39 -24.56 -1.24
CA PRO A 128 11.41 -23.85 -2.05
C PRO A 128 9.98 -24.15 -1.59
N GLY A 129 9.15 -23.11 -1.50
CA GLY A 129 7.71 -23.23 -1.26
C GLY A 129 6.93 -23.79 -2.45
N PRO A 130 5.67 -24.23 -2.26
CA PRO A 130 4.77 -24.56 -3.37
C PRO A 130 4.53 -23.37 -4.31
N PHE A 131 4.18 -23.67 -5.55
CA PHE A 131 3.82 -22.65 -6.55
C PHE A 131 2.31 -22.55 -6.72
N VAL A 132 1.81 -21.32 -6.74
CA VAL A 132 0.45 -20.97 -7.17
C VAL A 132 0.52 -20.55 -8.63
N SER A 133 -0.30 -21.14 -9.49
CA SER A 133 -0.35 -20.74 -10.90
C SER A 133 -1.24 -19.53 -11.08
N THR A 134 -0.73 -18.54 -11.80
CA THR A 134 -1.42 -17.30 -12.19
C THR A 134 -1.65 -17.22 -13.69
N GLN A 135 -1.54 -18.35 -14.39
CA GLN A 135 -1.68 -18.40 -15.84
C GLN A 135 -3.09 -17.98 -16.27
N GLY A 136 -3.17 -16.88 -17.02
CA GLY A 136 -4.44 -16.34 -17.51
C GLY A 136 -5.20 -15.48 -16.51
N MET A 137 -4.63 -15.23 -15.33
CA MET A 137 -5.18 -14.28 -14.37
C MET A 137 -4.90 -12.84 -14.81
N THR A 138 -5.85 -11.95 -14.49
CA THR A 138 -5.77 -10.50 -14.71
C THR A 138 -6.19 -9.80 -13.43
N GLY A 139 -5.58 -8.67 -13.12
CA GLY A 139 -5.87 -7.94 -11.89
C GLY A 139 -5.36 -6.51 -11.92
N ARG A 140 -5.06 -5.98 -10.75
CA ARG A 140 -4.39 -4.69 -10.59
C ARG A 140 -2.88 -4.87 -10.66
N GLN A 141 -2.17 -3.82 -11.06
CA GLN A 141 -0.71 -3.82 -11.07
C GLN A 141 -0.15 -2.47 -10.62
N PHE A 142 0.90 -2.49 -9.80
CA PHE A 142 1.69 -1.32 -9.46
C PHE A 142 3.18 -1.66 -9.43
N GLY A 143 4.02 -0.63 -9.55
CA GLY A 143 5.47 -0.74 -9.52
C GLY A 143 6.04 -0.23 -8.21
N ILE A 144 7.14 -0.83 -7.77
CA ILE A 144 7.94 -0.36 -6.63
C ILE A 144 9.43 -0.35 -6.98
N GLY A 145 10.19 0.49 -6.30
CA GLY A 145 11.64 0.52 -6.44
C GLY A 145 12.33 1.05 -5.20
N VAL A 146 13.52 0.50 -4.94
CA VAL A 146 14.41 0.93 -3.87
C VAL A 146 15.86 0.84 -4.35
N ALA A 147 16.60 1.94 -4.20
CA ALA A 147 18.05 1.90 -4.17
C ALA A 147 18.50 1.45 -2.79
N GLU A 148 19.55 0.66 -2.74
CA GLU A 148 20.14 0.17 -1.50
C GLU A 148 21.67 0.29 -1.55
N PHE A 149 22.30 0.24 -0.38
CA PHE A 149 23.75 0.22 -0.28
C PHE A 149 24.27 -0.64 0.88
N GLY A 150 25.43 -1.25 0.69
CA GLY A 150 26.08 -2.02 1.75
C GLY A 150 27.54 -2.39 1.48
N GLY A 151 28.11 -3.12 2.44
CA GLY A 151 29.53 -3.52 2.43
C GLY A 151 30.54 -2.38 2.61
N GLN A 152 31.81 -2.74 2.73
CA GLN A 152 32.93 -1.82 3.02
C GLN A 152 33.24 -0.79 1.91
N ILE A 153 32.70 -1.00 0.72
CA ILE A 153 33.03 -0.24 -0.48
C ILE A 153 31.78 0.31 -1.17
N SER A 154 30.67 0.54 -0.46
CA SER A 154 29.44 1.11 -1.06
C SER A 154 28.96 0.35 -2.30
N LYS A 155 28.62 -0.92 -2.13
CA LYS A 155 27.88 -1.71 -3.13
C LYS A 155 26.47 -1.16 -3.22
N ASN A 156 25.96 -0.87 -4.41
CA ASN A 156 24.65 -0.27 -4.64
C ASN A 156 23.87 -1.08 -5.67
N ASN A 157 22.60 -1.32 -5.39
CA ASN A 157 21.69 -1.95 -6.33
C ASN A 157 20.39 -1.14 -6.43
N LEU A 158 19.73 -1.26 -7.58
CA LEU A 158 18.30 -1.01 -7.72
C LEU A 158 17.59 -2.35 -7.54
N ILE A 159 16.78 -2.46 -6.49
CA ILE A 159 15.82 -3.55 -6.34
C ILE A 159 14.45 -2.99 -6.72
N GLY A 160 13.89 -3.51 -7.81
CA GLY A 160 12.56 -3.19 -8.29
C GLY A 160 11.55 -4.26 -7.92
N GLY A 161 10.27 -3.94 -8.09
CA GLY A 161 9.20 -4.91 -8.00
C GLY A 161 8.03 -4.53 -8.89
N VAL A 162 7.43 -5.54 -9.53
CA VAL A 162 6.11 -5.43 -10.16
C VAL A 162 5.17 -6.31 -9.37
N VAL A 163 4.10 -5.71 -8.85
CA VAL A 163 3.19 -6.34 -7.91
C VAL A 163 1.80 -6.39 -8.51
N ASN A 164 1.22 -7.58 -8.54
CA ASN A 164 -0.16 -7.80 -8.94
C ASN A 164 -1.03 -8.17 -7.73
N TYR A 165 -2.32 -7.89 -7.81
CA TYR A 165 -3.34 -8.47 -6.93
C TYR A 165 -4.65 -8.63 -7.69
N GLU A 166 -5.51 -9.54 -7.26
CA GLU A 166 -6.82 -9.76 -7.88
C GLU A 166 -7.75 -8.58 -7.55
N ALA A 167 -8.50 -8.08 -8.53
CA ALA A 167 -9.43 -6.97 -8.29
C ALA A 167 -10.45 -7.36 -7.21
N GLY A 168 -10.73 -6.46 -6.27
CA GLY A 168 -11.52 -6.74 -5.07
C GLY A 168 -10.74 -7.37 -3.90
N PHE A 169 -9.55 -7.92 -4.13
CA PHE A 169 -8.76 -8.65 -3.11
C PHE A 169 -7.34 -8.08 -2.95
N PRO A 170 -7.19 -6.83 -2.49
CA PRO A 170 -5.88 -6.18 -2.35
C PRO A 170 -5.01 -6.79 -1.23
N GLY A 171 -5.57 -7.64 -0.36
CA GLY A 171 -4.87 -8.31 0.73
C GLY A 171 -3.79 -9.29 0.28
N ARG A 172 -3.93 -9.92 -0.90
CA ARG A 172 -2.95 -10.88 -1.44
C ARG A 172 -2.17 -10.30 -2.62
N MET A 173 -0.89 -10.09 -2.41
CA MET A 173 0.03 -9.51 -3.39
C MET A 173 0.94 -10.56 -4.03
N TYR A 174 1.04 -10.52 -5.34
CA TYR A 174 1.88 -11.38 -6.16
C TYR A 174 3.08 -10.56 -6.65
N VAL A 175 4.21 -10.74 -5.99
CA VAL A 175 5.40 -9.90 -6.10
C VAL A 175 6.42 -10.54 -7.02
N SER A 176 6.84 -9.83 -8.07
CA SER A 176 8.09 -10.14 -8.79
C SER A 176 9.19 -9.20 -8.32
N ARG A 177 10.05 -9.65 -7.41
CA ARG A 177 11.23 -8.91 -6.95
C ARG A 177 12.34 -9.05 -7.99
N ILE A 178 12.84 -7.93 -8.49
CA ILE A 178 13.77 -7.90 -9.63
C ILE A 178 14.99 -7.05 -9.26
N VAL A 179 16.18 -7.61 -9.43
CA VAL A 179 17.42 -6.82 -9.42
C VAL A 179 17.49 -6.03 -10.72
N GLY A 180 17.07 -4.78 -10.68
CA GLY A 180 17.00 -3.91 -11.85
C GLY A 180 18.38 -3.57 -12.37
N SER A 181 19.30 -3.21 -11.48
CA SER A 181 20.68 -2.88 -11.84
C SER A 181 21.62 -2.98 -10.65
N THR A 182 22.90 -3.22 -10.89
CA THR A 182 23.95 -3.27 -9.86
C THR A 182 25.11 -2.35 -10.25
N ASN A 183 25.81 -1.82 -9.25
CA ASN A 183 27.03 -1.03 -9.47
C ASN A 183 28.32 -1.88 -9.43
N ALA A 184 28.18 -3.19 -9.32
CA ALA A 184 29.27 -4.13 -9.13
C ALA A 184 28.91 -5.51 -9.73
N ALA A 185 29.93 -6.24 -10.20
CA ALA A 185 29.78 -7.62 -10.68
C ALA A 185 29.78 -8.66 -9.55
N SER A 186 30.36 -8.30 -8.42
CA SER A 186 30.52 -9.12 -7.23
C SER A 186 30.69 -8.22 -6.01
N TYR A 187 30.90 -8.81 -4.84
CA TYR A 187 31.20 -8.03 -3.65
C TYR A 187 32.65 -7.46 -3.58
N ASN A 188 33.51 -7.71 -4.56
CA ASN A 188 34.93 -7.32 -4.46
C ASN A 188 35.21 -5.84 -4.77
N CYS A 189 34.38 -5.20 -5.61
CA CYS A 189 34.61 -3.83 -6.06
C CYS A 189 33.29 -3.12 -6.43
N ASN A 190 33.33 -1.83 -6.76
CA ASN A 190 32.20 -1.10 -7.35
C ASN A 190 32.71 -0.16 -8.45
N VAL A 191 31.94 0.00 -9.53
CA VAL A 191 32.30 0.83 -10.69
C VAL A 191 31.41 2.07 -10.85
N SER A 192 30.28 2.13 -10.16
CA SER A 192 29.34 3.27 -10.25
C SER A 192 28.60 3.53 -8.95
N GLN A 193 27.83 4.61 -8.87
CA GLN A 193 26.95 4.92 -7.75
C GLN A 193 25.54 5.18 -8.26
N LEU A 194 24.55 4.50 -7.67
CA LEU A 194 23.16 4.55 -8.09
C LEU A 194 22.35 5.43 -7.13
N GLY A 195 21.35 6.12 -7.67
CA GLY A 195 20.29 6.79 -6.92
C GLY A 195 18.93 6.51 -7.56
N PHE A 196 17.96 6.07 -6.77
CA PHE A 196 16.63 5.72 -7.26
C PHE A 196 15.69 6.92 -7.27
N GLY A 197 15.00 7.07 -8.40
CA GLY A 197 14.08 8.16 -8.63
C GLY A 197 12.61 7.79 -8.51
N GLY A 198 12.09 7.12 -9.52
CA GLY A 198 10.68 6.77 -9.59
C GLY A 198 10.48 5.56 -10.50
N VAL A 199 9.31 4.94 -10.38
CA VAL A 199 8.89 3.78 -11.16
C VAL A 199 7.44 4.00 -11.58
N ASP A 200 7.02 3.49 -12.72
CA ASP A 200 5.60 3.45 -13.10
C ASP A 200 5.02 2.04 -12.94
N ALA A 201 3.69 1.92 -13.06
CA ALA A 201 3.01 0.66 -12.83
C ALA A 201 3.34 -0.42 -13.86
N ASP A 202 3.92 -0.05 -15.00
CA ASP A 202 4.43 -0.96 -16.04
C ASP A 202 5.85 -1.48 -15.72
N GLY A 203 6.50 -0.96 -14.67
CA GLY A 203 7.80 -1.43 -14.21
C GLY A 203 9.00 -0.69 -14.81
N ASN A 204 8.80 0.51 -15.37
CA ASN A 204 9.90 1.34 -15.85
C ASN A 204 10.48 2.18 -14.71
N ALA A 205 11.67 1.83 -14.24
CA ALA A 205 12.35 2.52 -13.14
C ALA A 205 13.43 3.48 -13.66
N ALA A 206 13.40 4.74 -13.20
CA ALA A 206 14.41 5.74 -13.55
C ALA A 206 15.45 5.90 -12.42
N ILE A 207 16.72 5.90 -12.80
CA ILE A 207 17.85 6.03 -11.87
C ILE A 207 18.87 7.05 -12.35
N ARG A 208 19.54 7.67 -11.38
CA ARG A 208 20.74 8.49 -11.60
C ARG A 208 21.99 7.68 -11.35
N VAL A 209 23.03 7.89 -12.16
CA VAL A 209 24.32 7.19 -12.04
C VAL A 209 25.52 8.13 -12.20
N ASP A 210 26.54 7.97 -11.36
CA ASP A 210 27.86 8.61 -11.52
C ASP A 210 29.00 7.69 -11.05
N GLY A 211 30.24 8.17 -11.13
CA GLY A 211 31.45 7.44 -10.71
C GLY A 211 32.01 7.81 -9.32
N PHE A 212 31.26 8.50 -8.47
CA PHE A 212 31.77 9.04 -7.20
C PHE A 212 32.32 7.94 -6.29
N GLY A 213 33.59 8.05 -5.88
CA GLY A 213 34.22 7.07 -4.98
C GLY A 213 34.37 5.65 -5.56
N SER A 214 34.19 5.48 -6.88
CA SER A 214 34.25 4.21 -7.59
C SER A 214 35.58 4.04 -8.33
N ALA A 215 35.94 2.82 -8.76
CA ALA A 215 37.17 2.56 -9.51
C ALA A 215 37.00 1.45 -10.57
N ASP A 216 37.76 1.53 -11.66
CA ASP A 216 37.76 0.49 -12.70
C ASP A 216 38.16 -0.86 -12.09
N CYS A 217 37.34 -1.88 -12.29
CA CYS A 217 37.55 -3.19 -11.70
C CYS A 217 36.69 -4.26 -12.36
N GLU A 218 37.12 -5.53 -12.29
CA GLU A 218 36.38 -6.69 -12.80
C GLU A 218 35.89 -6.55 -14.27
N GLY A 219 36.59 -5.73 -15.06
CA GLY A 219 36.27 -5.45 -16.46
C GLY A 219 35.28 -4.29 -16.68
N GLY A 220 34.67 -3.75 -15.62
CA GLY A 220 33.83 -2.55 -15.68
C GLY A 220 34.63 -1.25 -15.60
N VAL A 221 34.11 -0.21 -16.24
CA VAL A 221 34.74 1.11 -16.32
C VAL A 221 33.88 2.16 -15.61
N VAL A 222 34.51 3.00 -14.79
CA VAL A 222 33.79 4.04 -14.05
C VAL A 222 33.12 5.03 -15.01
N PRO A 223 31.80 5.29 -14.86
CA PRO A 223 31.10 6.27 -15.69
C PRO A 223 31.72 7.66 -15.61
N GLY A 224 31.85 8.31 -16.77
CA GLY A 224 32.15 9.74 -16.84
C GLY A 224 30.97 10.60 -16.39
N GLY A 225 31.22 11.79 -15.84
CA GLY A 225 30.18 12.79 -15.58
C GLY A 225 28.94 12.27 -14.82
N ASN A 226 27.76 12.76 -15.21
CA ASN A 226 26.47 12.38 -14.64
C ASN A 226 25.59 11.70 -15.68
N ASN A 227 24.88 10.66 -15.28
CA ASN A 227 24.10 9.82 -16.16
C ASN A 227 22.68 9.60 -15.63
N ILE A 228 21.74 9.36 -16.53
CA ILE A 228 20.36 8.97 -16.24
C ILE A 228 20.05 7.73 -17.06
N TYR A 229 19.47 6.73 -16.40
CA TYR A 229 19.04 5.49 -17.02
C TYR A 229 17.56 5.22 -16.73
N ARG A 230 16.90 4.52 -17.66
CA ARG A 230 15.63 3.83 -17.42
C ARG A 230 15.86 2.33 -17.50
N ILE A 231 15.34 1.59 -16.53
CA ILE A 231 15.37 0.13 -16.47
C ILE A 231 13.94 -0.38 -16.64
N ASP A 232 13.69 -1.19 -17.66
CA ASP A 232 12.45 -1.96 -17.81
C ASP A 232 12.58 -3.23 -16.97
N LEU A 233 11.92 -3.24 -15.80
CA LEU A 233 11.99 -4.35 -14.86
C LEU A 233 11.40 -5.65 -15.44
N LEU A 234 10.33 -5.56 -16.24
CA LEU A 234 9.69 -6.75 -16.82
C LEU A 234 10.49 -7.36 -17.98
N ALA A 235 11.32 -6.55 -18.65
CA ALA A 235 12.26 -7.03 -19.67
C ALA A 235 13.53 -7.68 -19.09
N ARG A 236 13.82 -7.51 -17.79
CA ARG A 236 14.97 -8.13 -17.14
C ARG A 236 14.92 -9.66 -17.22
N THR A 237 16.10 -10.25 -17.33
CA THR A 237 16.29 -11.71 -17.28
C THR A 237 17.22 -12.11 -16.12
N SER A 238 17.60 -13.38 -16.03
CA SER A 238 18.52 -13.89 -15.00
C SER A 238 19.98 -13.41 -15.13
N VAL A 239 20.28 -12.49 -16.06
CA VAL A 239 21.62 -11.93 -16.23
C VAL A 239 21.81 -10.73 -15.31
N LEU A 240 23.03 -10.54 -14.83
CA LEU A 240 23.37 -9.34 -14.08
C LEU A 240 23.26 -8.10 -14.98
N ASN A 241 22.76 -6.99 -14.44
CA ASN A 241 22.75 -5.68 -15.10
C ASN A 241 23.69 -4.71 -14.39
N LEU A 242 25.00 -4.90 -14.63
CA LEU A 242 26.05 -4.01 -14.19
C LEU A 242 25.97 -2.70 -14.97
N ILE A 243 25.91 -1.57 -14.25
CA ILE A 243 25.96 -0.23 -14.87
C ILE A 243 27.37 0.34 -14.79
N ASP A 244 27.95 0.63 -15.94
CA ASP A 244 29.28 1.20 -16.09
C ASP A 244 29.30 2.29 -17.20
N ASP A 245 30.48 2.79 -17.61
CA ASP A 245 30.59 3.86 -18.64
C ASP A 245 30.08 3.43 -20.03
N THR A 246 29.92 2.13 -20.28
CA THR A 246 29.42 1.59 -21.55
C THR A 246 27.90 1.41 -21.57
N GLY A 247 27.24 1.55 -20.43
CA GLY A 247 25.81 1.35 -20.25
C GLY A 247 25.51 0.20 -19.26
N GLY A 248 24.32 -0.40 -19.41
CA GLY A 248 23.95 -1.60 -18.65
C GLY A 248 24.32 -2.89 -19.38
N SER A 249 24.84 -3.88 -18.67
CA SER A 249 25.17 -5.19 -19.25
C SER A 249 23.94 -5.98 -19.72
N ASP A 250 22.73 -5.68 -19.21
CA ASP A 250 21.46 -6.11 -19.80
C ASP A 250 20.88 -5.00 -20.68
N ALA A 251 21.49 -4.80 -21.85
CA ALA A 251 21.16 -3.71 -22.76
C ALA A 251 19.73 -3.77 -23.31
N ALA A 252 19.07 -4.93 -23.30
CA ALA A 252 17.68 -5.05 -23.78
C ALA A 252 16.67 -4.43 -22.81
N ALA A 253 17.02 -4.36 -21.52
CA ALA A 253 16.20 -3.81 -20.46
C ALA A 253 16.68 -2.43 -19.97
N THR A 254 17.72 -1.85 -20.59
CA THR A 254 18.42 -0.66 -20.07
C THR A 254 18.58 0.42 -21.14
N ASP A 255 17.92 1.56 -20.91
CA ASP A 255 18.09 2.78 -21.72
C ASP A 255 19.06 3.76 -21.03
N HIS A 256 20.08 4.22 -21.75
CA HIS A 256 21.05 5.24 -21.30
C HIS A 256 20.66 6.61 -21.86
N LEU A 257 19.88 7.38 -21.10
CA LEU A 257 19.18 8.58 -21.58
C LEU A 257 20.01 9.86 -21.50
N VAL A 258 20.80 10.01 -20.43
CA VAL A 258 21.79 11.08 -20.28
C VAL A 258 23.16 10.43 -20.16
N ILE A 259 24.07 10.81 -21.06
CA ILE A 259 25.40 10.20 -21.19
C ILE A 259 26.46 11.22 -20.80
N ASN A 260 27.20 10.92 -19.74
CA ASN A 260 28.40 11.61 -19.27
C ASN A 260 28.25 13.13 -19.22
N SER A 261 27.12 13.61 -18.70
CA SER A 261 26.82 15.04 -18.61
C SER A 261 27.78 15.75 -17.66
N GLY A 262 28.33 16.88 -18.11
CA GLY A 262 29.12 17.78 -17.27
C GLY A 262 28.27 18.58 -16.28
N THR A 263 26.95 18.66 -16.49
CA THR A 263 26.01 19.28 -15.56
C THR A 263 25.47 18.23 -14.61
N VAL A 264 25.56 18.50 -13.30
CA VAL A 264 25.03 17.61 -12.27
C VAL A 264 23.53 17.42 -12.47
N GLN A 265 23.15 16.16 -12.68
CA GLN A 265 21.76 15.73 -12.75
C GLN A 265 21.27 15.44 -11.32
N VAL A 266 20.03 15.80 -11.03
CA VAL A 266 19.32 15.33 -9.84
C VAL A 266 18.72 13.96 -10.15
N VAL A 267 18.44 13.18 -9.11
CA VAL A 267 17.66 11.94 -9.24
C VAL A 267 16.33 12.22 -9.98
N PRO A 268 16.00 11.47 -11.05
CA PRO A 268 14.84 11.72 -11.90
C PRO A 268 13.54 11.15 -11.30
N THR A 269 12.41 11.29 -11.97
CA THR A 269 11.20 10.48 -11.78
C THR A 269 10.59 10.16 -13.14
N VAL A 270 9.42 9.52 -13.18
CA VAL A 270 8.75 9.13 -14.41
C VAL A 270 7.33 9.69 -14.49
N ILE A 271 6.92 10.09 -15.70
CA ILE A 271 5.51 10.18 -16.07
C ILE A 271 5.09 8.78 -16.51
N PRO A 272 4.06 8.18 -15.89
CA PRO A 272 3.65 6.81 -16.20
C PRO A 272 3.21 6.60 -17.64
N GLU A 273 3.46 5.40 -18.16
CA GLU A 273 3.01 4.97 -19.48
C GLU A 273 1.49 5.03 -19.64
N SER A 274 0.73 4.68 -18.60
CA SER A 274 -0.73 4.81 -18.57
C SER A 274 -1.25 6.24 -18.82
N ILE A 275 -0.41 7.26 -18.59
CA ILE A 275 -0.76 8.69 -18.73
C ILE A 275 -0.21 9.29 -20.03
N ALA A 276 1.02 8.94 -20.41
CA ALA A 276 1.72 9.54 -21.55
C ALA A 276 1.79 8.64 -22.80
N GLY A 277 1.31 7.39 -22.72
CA GLY A 277 1.39 6.37 -23.77
C GLY A 277 2.77 5.72 -23.92
N ARG A 278 3.73 6.10 -23.07
CA ARG A 278 5.04 5.47 -22.81
C ARG A 278 5.59 6.05 -21.51
N SER A 279 6.47 5.35 -20.84
CA SER A 279 7.19 5.93 -19.70
C SER A 279 8.06 7.11 -20.15
N ILE A 280 7.95 8.27 -19.49
CA ILE A 280 8.77 9.46 -19.79
C ILE A 280 9.62 9.80 -18.57
N VAL A 281 10.94 9.73 -18.71
CA VAL A 281 11.86 10.17 -17.65
C VAL A 281 11.91 11.69 -17.60
N ILE A 282 11.74 12.25 -16.41
CA ILE A 282 11.77 13.67 -16.13
C ILE A 282 12.67 13.97 -14.92
N GLY A 283 13.31 15.13 -14.87
CA GLY A 283 14.22 15.48 -13.79
C GLY A 283 14.65 16.94 -13.83
N THR A 284 15.67 17.26 -13.05
CA THR A 284 16.29 18.59 -13.03
C THR A 284 17.81 18.52 -12.93
N THR A 285 18.44 19.68 -13.13
CA THR A 285 19.89 19.83 -13.04
C THR A 285 20.27 20.94 -12.06
N PHE A 286 21.52 20.94 -11.60
CA PHE A 286 22.07 22.03 -10.77
C PHE A 286 22.30 23.33 -11.58
N ALA A 287 21.96 23.37 -12.87
CA ALA A 287 21.91 24.57 -13.69
C ALA A 287 20.49 25.16 -13.80
N ASP A 288 19.56 24.75 -12.92
CA ASP A 288 18.15 25.14 -12.90
C ASP A 288 17.41 24.82 -14.20
N GLU A 289 17.78 23.70 -14.82
CA GLU A 289 17.10 23.19 -16.00
C GLU A 289 16.16 22.04 -15.61
N TYR A 290 14.97 22.05 -16.20
CA TYR A 290 14.08 20.91 -16.27
C TYR A 290 14.50 20.03 -17.43
N SER A 291 14.69 18.73 -17.17
CA SER A 291 15.03 17.73 -18.15
C SER A 291 13.87 16.76 -18.38
N TYR A 292 13.57 16.43 -19.63
CA TYR A 292 12.53 15.46 -19.97
C TYR A 292 12.81 14.74 -21.28
N GLU A 293 12.44 13.48 -21.35
CA GLU A 293 12.54 12.68 -22.58
C GLU A 293 11.41 13.04 -23.54
N ALA A 294 11.62 14.01 -24.44
CA ALA A 294 10.55 14.49 -25.33
C ALA A 294 10.11 13.44 -26.37
N VAL A 295 11.07 12.65 -26.87
CA VAL A 295 10.88 11.50 -27.76
C VAL A 295 11.75 10.35 -27.25
N PRO A 296 11.41 9.08 -27.56
CA PRO A 296 12.15 7.93 -27.04
C PRO A 296 13.67 8.08 -27.19
N GLY A 297 14.39 7.97 -26.08
CA GLY A 297 15.86 8.06 -26.00
C GLY A 297 16.47 9.46 -26.07
N ALA A 298 15.67 10.54 -26.15
CA ALA A 298 16.20 11.90 -26.32
C ALA A 298 15.70 12.88 -25.25
N MET A 299 16.63 13.31 -24.39
CA MET A 299 16.38 14.30 -23.34
C MET A 299 16.45 15.75 -23.87
N VAL A 300 15.51 16.57 -23.44
CA VAL A 300 15.46 18.02 -23.66
C VAL A 300 15.67 18.73 -22.32
N PHE A 301 16.49 19.78 -22.32
CA PHE A 301 16.78 20.61 -21.15
C PHE A 301 16.24 22.03 -21.35
N THR A 302 15.55 22.59 -20.36
CA THR A 302 14.88 23.89 -20.50
C THR A 302 14.66 24.61 -19.16
N THR A 303 14.64 25.94 -19.18
CA THR A 303 14.26 26.78 -18.03
C THR A 303 12.78 27.20 -18.06
N ALA A 304 11.97 26.63 -18.96
CA ALA A 304 10.56 27.00 -19.11
C ALA A 304 9.73 26.87 -17.82
N HIS A 305 10.06 25.90 -16.96
CA HIS A 305 9.36 25.66 -15.70
C HIS A 305 9.52 26.80 -14.67
N THR A 306 10.60 27.59 -14.74
CA THR A 306 10.86 28.73 -13.83
C THR A 306 10.70 30.09 -14.51
N SER A 307 10.55 30.11 -15.83
CA SER A 307 10.50 31.34 -16.62
C SER A 307 9.40 32.28 -16.15
N GLY A 308 9.77 33.53 -15.86
CA GLY A 308 8.84 34.58 -15.43
C GLY A 308 8.43 34.54 -13.96
N LEU A 309 8.87 33.52 -13.18
CA LEU A 309 8.48 33.36 -11.78
C LEU A 309 9.35 34.16 -10.79
N GLY A 310 10.41 34.84 -11.26
CA GLY A 310 11.26 35.68 -10.42
C GLY A 310 11.99 34.94 -9.30
N LEU A 311 12.35 33.67 -9.54
CA LEU A 311 13.10 32.81 -8.62
C LEU A 311 14.60 33.11 -8.75
N ASN A 312 15.36 32.86 -7.68
CA ASN A 312 16.82 32.86 -7.76
C ASN A 312 17.34 31.55 -8.38
N ASP A 313 16.86 30.42 -7.86
CA ASP A 313 17.15 29.04 -8.29
C ASP A 313 16.18 28.06 -7.59
N THR A 314 16.31 26.77 -7.90
CA THR A 314 15.43 25.68 -7.42
C THR A 314 16.14 24.73 -6.45
N ARG A 315 15.37 24.00 -5.63
CA ARG A 315 15.88 23.03 -4.64
C ARG A 315 15.04 21.76 -4.61
N GLY A 316 15.68 20.67 -4.21
CA GLY A 316 15.06 19.35 -4.03
C GLY A 316 14.93 18.56 -5.33
N ASN A 317 14.32 17.38 -5.18
CA ASN A 317 14.06 16.45 -6.25
C ASN A 317 12.65 16.68 -6.81
N LEU A 318 12.49 16.39 -8.10
CA LEU A 318 11.27 16.68 -8.82
C LEU A 318 10.12 15.79 -8.33
N SER A 319 9.02 16.41 -7.91
CA SER A 319 7.77 15.73 -7.57
C SER A 319 6.91 15.60 -8.81
N TYR A 320 6.21 14.48 -8.98
CA TYR A 320 5.21 14.27 -10.04
C TYR A 320 3.90 13.75 -9.43
N ALA A 321 2.77 14.23 -9.95
CA ALA A 321 1.45 13.67 -9.69
C ALA A 321 0.62 13.66 -10.99
N PRO A 322 -0.25 12.66 -11.20
CA PRO A 322 -1.22 12.60 -12.31
C PRO A 322 -2.39 13.59 -12.08
N LEU A 323 -2.03 14.85 -11.88
CA LEU A 323 -2.88 15.96 -11.50
C LEU A 323 -3.00 16.96 -12.65
N ASN A 324 -4.22 17.27 -13.06
CA ASN A 324 -4.51 18.22 -14.15
C ASN A 324 -5.17 19.49 -13.62
N SER A 325 -4.47 20.62 -13.62
CA SER A 325 -5.07 21.91 -13.25
C SER A 325 -5.08 22.89 -14.41
N ALA A 326 -6.22 23.57 -14.60
CA ALA A 326 -6.37 24.64 -15.58
C ALA A 326 -5.45 25.83 -15.28
N LEU A 327 -5.00 26.00 -14.03
CA LEU A 327 -4.01 27.02 -13.65
C LEU A 327 -2.65 26.80 -14.33
N LEU A 328 -2.37 25.57 -14.77
CA LEU A 328 -1.09 25.15 -15.34
C LEU A 328 -1.14 24.89 -16.85
N GLY A 329 -2.25 25.28 -17.50
CA GLY A 329 -2.46 25.17 -18.94
C GLY A 329 -3.75 24.45 -19.33
N ALA A 330 -4.11 24.51 -20.61
CA ALA A 330 -5.36 23.96 -21.13
C ALA A 330 -5.32 22.44 -21.42
N SER A 331 -4.14 21.84 -21.52
CA SER A 331 -3.96 20.41 -21.83
C SER A 331 -2.80 19.84 -21.01
N VAL A 332 -3.13 19.47 -19.77
CA VAL A 332 -2.20 18.97 -18.77
C VAL A 332 -2.39 17.45 -18.62
N ASN A 333 -1.28 16.72 -18.62
CA ASN A 333 -1.15 15.26 -18.47
C ASN A 333 -0.32 14.95 -17.20
N GLY A 334 -0.64 15.65 -16.10
CA GLY A 334 0.12 15.62 -14.85
C GLY A 334 0.81 16.93 -14.51
N THR A 335 1.15 17.07 -13.24
CA THR A 335 1.80 18.26 -12.66
C THR A 335 3.13 17.84 -12.06
N ALA A 336 4.15 18.66 -12.27
CA ALA A 336 5.42 18.54 -11.55
C ALA A 336 5.63 19.71 -10.60
N ALA A 337 6.42 19.48 -9.54
CA ALA A 337 6.72 20.50 -8.56
C ALA A 337 8.12 20.37 -7.94
N LEU A 338 8.65 21.52 -7.49
CA LEU A 338 9.93 21.70 -6.81
C LEU A 338 9.86 22.81 -5.77
N LEU A 339 10.91 22.91 -4.95
CA LEU A 339 11.12 24.06 -4.07
C LEU A 339 11.87 25.17 -4.81
N GLY A 340 11.62 26.42 -4.46
CA GLY A 340 12.26 27.59 -5.07
C GLY A 340 12.82 28.55 -4.04
N ARG A 341 13.95 29.19 -4.37
CA ARG A 341 14.58 30.19 -3.51
C ARG A 341 14.30 31.61 -3.94
N ASN A 342 14.14 32.49 -2.95
CA ASN A 342 14.05 33.92 -3.17
C ASN A 342 15.44 34.55 -3.38
N ALA A 343 15.49 35.86 -3.64
CA ALA A 343 16.74 36.60 -3.83
C ALA A 343 17.65 36.64 -2.57
N ALA A 344 17.11 36.31 -1.39
CA ALA A 344 17.87 36.19 -0.14
C ALA A 344 18.37 34.75 0.11
N SER A 345 18.28 33.87 -0.90
CA SER A 345 18.67 32.44 -0.81
C SER A 345 17.83 31.60 0.16
N GLN A 346 16.64 32.07 0.54
CA GLN A 346 15.72 31.36 1.42
C GLN A 346 14.77 30.48 0.61
N VAL A 347 14.49 29.26 1.07
CA VAL A 347 13.63 28.28 0.36
C VAL A 347 12.17 28.50 0.73
N VAL A 348 11.52 29.48 0.09
CA VAL A 348 10.19 29.99 0.51
C VAL A 348 9.14 29.92 -0.60
N HIS A 349 9.43 29.22 -1.69
CA HIS A 349 8.52 29.06 -2.81
C HIS A 349 8.23 27.59 -3.11
N LEU A 350 6.98 27.28 -3.43
CA LEU A 350 6.62 26.08 -4.19
C LEU A 350 6.51 26.47 -5.66
N VAL A 351 7.15 25.70 -6.54
CA VAL A 351 7.18 25.93 -7.99
C VAL A 351 6.46 24.77 -8.64
N LEU A 352 5.36 25.04 -9.33
CA LEU A 352 4.54 24.03 -10.00
C LEU A 352 4.47 24.29 -11.49
N TRP A 353 4.41 23.23 -12.29
CA TRP A 353 4.15 23.36 -13.72
C TRP A 353 3.39 22.17 -14.28
N GLY A 354 2.58 22.45 -15.30
CA GLY A 354 1.84 21.45 -16.03
C GLY A 354 2.74 20.76 -17.06
N LEU A 355 2.50 19.47 -17.27
CA LEU A 355 3.21 18.64 -18.23
C LEU A 355 2.27 18.30 -19.37
N SER A 356 2.75 18.38 -20.61
CA SER A 356 2.02 17.84 -21.76
C SER A 356 2.25 16.33 -21.87
N ALA A 357 1.54 15.65 -22.79
CA ALA A 357 1.73 14.22 -23.05
C ALA A 357 3.16 13.82 -23.46
N ASN A 358 4.01 14.76 -23.91
CA ASN A 358 5.42 14.48 -24.22
C ASN A 358 6.40 14.97 -23.13
N GLY A 359 5.89 15.41 -21.99
CA GLY A 359 6.67 15.97 -20.87
C GLY A 359 6.98 17.47 -20.98
N SER A 360 6.67 18.16 -22.09
CA SER A 360 6.95 19.59 -22.19
C SER A 360 6.12 20.44 -21.21
N VAL A 361 6.69 21.53 -20.72
CA VAL A 361 6.00 22.50 -19.84
C VAL A 361 4.82 23.18 -20.56
N THR A 362 3.63 23.16 -19.97
CA THR A 362 2.40 23.79 -20.51
C THR A 362 2.04 25.14 -19.87
N GLY A 363 2.52 25.36 -18.65
CA GLY A 363 2.27 26.54 -17.82
C GLY A 363 2.92 26.35 -16.47
N ASN A 364 3.25 27.45 -15.78
CA ASN A 364 3.94 27.41 -14.50
C ASN A 364 3.29 28.36 -13.48
N LEU A 365 3.53 28.09 -12.21
CA LEU A 365 2.99 28.82 -11.07
C LEU A 365 3.98 28.80 -9.92
N ARG A 366 4.04 29.91 -9.17
CA ARG A 366 4.77 30.02 -7.92
C ARG A 366 3.78 30.26 -6.78
N LEU A 367 3.90 29.49 -5.71
CA LEU A 367 3.22 29.75 -4.44
C LEU A 367 4.22 30.28 -3.43
N ASP A 368 3.90 31.40 -2.81
CA ASP A 368 4.74 32.04 -1.81
C ASP A 368 4.32 31.56 -0.42
N LEU A 369 5.27 30.99 0.34
CA LEU A 369 5.05 30.57 1.72
C LEU A 369 4.69 31.80 2.58
N PRO A 370 3.53 31.80 3.28
CA PRO A 370 3.18 32.89 4.18
C PRO A 370 4.21 33.06 5.30
N ALA A 371 4.43 34.30 5.74
CA ALA A 371 5.36 34.56 6.86
C ALA A 371 4.90 33.91 8.18
N VAL A 372 3.59 33.76 8.36
CA VAL A 372 2.97 33.03 9.48
C VAL A 372 1.85 32.17 8.92
N LEU A 373 1.89 30.89 9.24
CA LEU A 373 0.82 29.93 9.00
C LEU A 373 0.01 29.71 10.29
N VAL A 374 -1.22 29.23 10.15
CA VAL A 374 -2.08 28.88 11.28
C VAL A 374 -2.64 27.48 11.01
N ASP A 375 -2.63 26.63 12.04
CA ASP A 375 -3.40 25.39 12.02
C ASP A 375 -4.88 25.74 12.18
N ASN A 376 -5.68 25.39 11.18
CA ASN A 376 -7.10 25.72 11.17
C ASN A 376 -7.93 24.83 12.11
N ASP A 377 -7.35 23.76 12.66
CA ASP A 377 -8.02 22.88 13.65
C ASP A 377 -8.04 23.52 15.05
N ASP A 378 -6.89 24.02 15.51
CA ASP A 378 -6.71 24.47 16.90
C ASP A 378 -6.19 25.92 17.05
N ALA A 379 -6.05 26.63 15.92
CA ALA A 379 -5.53 27.99 15.82
C ALA A 379 -4.07 28.16 16.25
N TRP A 380 -3.26 27.09 16.29
CA TRP A 380 -1.82 27.19 16.56
C TRP A 380 -1.10 27.97 15.46
N PRO A 381 -0.38 29.08 15.78
CA PRO A 381 0.35 29.83 14.77
C PRO A 381 1.80 29.38 14.64
N SER A 382 2.35 29.39 13.43
CA SER A 382 3.73 28.96 13.13
C SER A 382 4.83 29.82 13.74
N ASN A 383 4.49 30.90 14.44
CA ASN A 383 5.42 31.73 15.20
C ASN A 383 5.28 31.51 16.72
N ALA A 384 4.50 30.52 17.16
CA ALA A 384 4.31 30.18 18.56
C ALA A 384 5.61 29.77 19.26
N LEU A 385 6.55 29.14 18.53
CA LEU A 385 7.85 28.74 19.06
C LEU A 385 8.91 29.85 18.91
N GLY A 386 8.60 30.95 18.22
CA GLY A 386 9.52 32.08 18.01
C GLY A 386 9.27 32.84 16.71
N ALA A 387 9.76 34.07 16.64
CA ALA A 387 9.68 34.88 15.42
C ALA A 387 10.88 34.62 14.49
N GLY A 388 10.64 34.63 13.18
CA GLY A 388 11.68 34.52 12.15
C GLY A 388 11.13 33.99 10.83
N GLN A 389 11.99 33.78 9.84
CA GLN A 389 11.60 33.18 8.57
C GLN A 389 11.44 31.67 8.71
N ILE A 390 10.30 31.15 8.27
CA ILE A 390 10.09 29.72 8.04
C ILE A 390 10.51 29.36 6.60
N GLU A 391 11.08 28.19 6.40
CA GLU A 391 11.61 27.75 5.09
C GLU A 391 11.27 26.29 4.80
N PHE A 392 10.97 25.96 3.55
CA PHE A 392 10.80 24.57 3.12
C PHE A 392 12.12 23.80 3.24
N THR A 393 12.05 22.54 3.68
CA THR A 393 13.22 21.71 4.02
C THR A 393 13.22 20.36 3.28
N ASN A 394 13.88 19.34 3.82
CA ASN A 394 13.96 17.96 3.31
C ASN A 394 14.57 17.80 1.90
N HIS A 395 15.37 18.77 1.45
CA HIS A 395 16.00 18.77 0.11
C HIS A 395 17.54 18.78 0.15
N SER A 396 18.12 18.78 1.34
CA SER A 396 19.57 18.94 1.53
C SER A 396 20.31 17.60 1.41
N SER A 397 21.65 17.69 1.43
CA SER A 397 22.56 16.54 1.54
C SER A 397 22.41 15.52 0.38
N GLN A 398 22.51 14.22 0.66
CA GLN A 398 22.50 13.13 -0.31
C GLN A 398 21.22 13.02 -1.14
N THR A 399 20.12 13.69 -0.75
CA THR A 399 18.81 13.51 -1.39
C THR A 399 18.86 13.71 -2.90
N SER A 400 19.59 14.72 -3.37
CA SER A 400 19.77 15.00 -4.81
C SER A 400 20.51 13.93 -5.61
N PHE A 401 21.23 13.03 -4.93
CA PHE A 401 22.12 12.05 -5.56
C PHE A 401 21.66 10.61 -5.35
N ARG A 402 21.07 10.31 -4.19
CA ARG A 402 20.71 8.96 -3.75
C ARG A 402 19.20 8.68 -3.82
N GLY A 403 18.40 9.73 -3.82
CA GLY A 403 16.96 9.65 -3.84
C GLY A 403 16.36 10.12 -2.53
N GLY A 404 15.08 9.82 -2.36
CA GLY A 404 14.19 10.63 -1.55
C GLY A 404 13.49 11.63 -2.46
N ASN A 405 12.58 11.10 -3.27
CA ASN A 405 12.05 11.81 -4.42
C ASN A 405 10.68 12.39 -4.13
N GLY A 406 10.58 13.71 -4.28
CA GLY A 406 9.36 14.46 -4.07
C GLY A 406 9.26 15.10 -2.70
N GLN A 407 9.83 16.30 -2.54
CA GLN A 407 9.64 17.15 -1.37
C GLN A 407 8.27 17.85 -1.36
N VAL A 408 7.56 17.84 -2.49
CA VAL A 408 6.28 18.53 -2.67
C VAL A 408 5.18 17.51 -2.97
N ALA A 409 4.29 17.30 -2.02
CA ALA A 409 3.11 16.47 -2.23
C ALA A 409 2.07 17.25 -3.02
N MET A 410 1.42 16.58 -3.96
CA MET A 410 0.37 17.16 -4.80
C MET A 410 -0.79 16.18 -4.91
N GLY A 411 -2.00 16.71 -4.84
CA GLY A 411 -3.23 15.92 -4.97
C GLY A 411 -4.43 16.84 -5.16
N ARG A 412 -5.61 16.32 -4.82
CA ARG A 412 -6.86 17.10 -4.82
C ARG A 412 -7.69 16.76 -3.61
N ASP A 413 -8.55 17.71 -3.24
CA ASP A 413 -9.70 17.37 -2.44
C ASP A 413 -10.86 16.80 -3.28
N GLN A 414 -11.92 16.38 -2.59
CA GLN A 414 -13.10 15.79 -3.21
C GLN A 414 -13.92 16.79 -4.05
N ALA A 415 -13.73 18.10 -3.85
CA ALA A 415 -14.28 19.14 -4.71
C ALA A 415 -13.43 19.36 -5.99
N GLY A 416 -12.32 18.62 -6.15
CA GLY A 416 -11.44 18.66 -7.31
C GLY A 416 -10.43 19.82 -7.30
N ARG A 417 -10.32 20.56 -6.19
CA ARG A 417 -9.37 21.67 -6.02
C ARG A 417 -7.98 21.11 -5.77
N MET A 418 -6.96 21.75 -6.35
CA MET A 418 -5.57 21.36 -6.13
C MET A 418 -5.15 21.56 -4.67
N LEU A 419 -4.46 20.55 -4.13
CA LEU A 419 -3.75 20.61 -2.85
C LEU A 419 -2.25 20.42 -3.09
N VAL A 420 -1.44 21.22 -2.40
CA VAL A 420 0.03 21.17 -2.48
C VAL A 420 0.60 21.26 -1.07
N ALA A 421 1.48 20.35 -0.67
CA ALA A 421 2.06 20.35 0.67
C ALA A 421 3.58 20.13 0.67
N ALA A 422 4.27 20.72 1.64
CA ALA A 422 5.69 20.49 1.86
C ALA A 422 6.08 20.73 3.33
N THR A 423 7.15 20.09 3.77
CA THR A 423 7.69 20.24 5.13
C THR A 423 8.47 21.54 5.26
N VAL A 424 8.29 22.22 6.38
CA VAL A 424 8.83 23.54 6.69
C VAL A 424 9.56 23.49 8.02
N ASP A 425 10.77 24.06 8.07
CA ASP A 425 11.52 24.27 9.30
C ASP A 425 11.09 25.57 9.99
N HIS A 426 11.02 25.52 11.32
CA HIS A 426 10.77 26.68 12.15
C HIS A 426 12.05 27.53 12.35
N PRO A 427 11.96 28.87 12.47
CA PRO A 427 13.11 29.78 12.66
C PRO A 427 13.94 29.58 13.94
N LEU A 428 13.62 28.60 14.79
CA LEU A 428 14.47 28.23 15.92
C LEU A 428 15.76 27.49 15.48
N HIS A 429 15.91 27.28 14.17
CA HIS A 429 17.14 26.83 13.53
C HIS A 429 18.34 27.75 13.83
N VAL A 430 19.48 27.14 14.16
CA VAL A 430 20.77 27.85 14.20
C VAL A 430 21.43 27.68 12.83
N PRO A 431 21.74 28.77 12.09
CA PRO A 431 22.10 28.75 10.66
C PRO A 431 23.26 27.86 10.17
N ASP A 432 23.97 27.15 11.04
CA ASP A 432 25.24 26.48 10.69
C ASP A 432 25.34 24.99 11.03
N GLU A 433 24.35 24.34 11.66
CA GLU A 433 24.53 22.96 12.14
C GLU A 433 23.21 22.19 12.14
N ASN A 434 23.12 21.08 11.38
CA ASN A 434 22.46 19.77 11.60
C ASN A 434 21.28 19.62 12.60
N ASN A 435 20.59 20.70 12.96
CA ASN A 435 19.71 20.82 14.11
C ASN A 435 18.42 21.49 13.64
N HIS A 436 17.51 20.62 13.21
CA HIS A 436 16.18 20.95 12.73
C HIS A 436 15.17 20.21 13.64
N PRO A 437 14.97 20.62 14.90
CA PRO A 437 14.20 19.79 15.84
C PRO A 437 12.69 19.95 15.65
N THR A 438 12.28 21.06 15.05
CA THR A 438 10.88 21.49 14.96
C THR A 438 10.50 21.83 13.52
N GLN A 439 9.53 21.09 13.00
CA GLN A 439 8.95 21.18 11.69
C GLN A 439 7.44 21.41 11.77
N LEU A 440 6.89 21.87 10.65
CA LEU A 440 5.47 21.78 10.33
C LEU A 440 5.29 21.33 8.89
N ILE A 441 4.10 20.82 8.56
CA ILE A 441 3.69 20.53 7.18
C ILE A 441 2.71 21.62 6.75
N ALA A 442 3.15 22.47 5.81
CA ALA A 442 2.34 23.51 5.23
C ALA A 442 1.54 22.96 4.05
N VAL A 443 0.26 23.33 3.96
CA VAL A 443 -0.62 22.92 2.87
C VAL A 443 -1.24 24.15 2.23
N ALA A 444 -1.15 24.24 0.91
CA ALA A 444 -1.83 25.22 0.08
C ALA A 444 -3.00 24.54 -0.65
N ARG A 445 -4.19 25.14 -0.60
CA ARG A 445 -5.38 24.69 -1.33
C ARG A 445 -5.83 25.75 -2.32
N GLU A 446 -6.04 25.35 -3.57
CA GLU A 446 -6.65 26.19 -4.59
C GLU A 446 -8.02 26.69 -4.11
N ASN A 447 -8.25 28.00 -4.18
CA ASN A 447 -9.53 28.61 -3.80
C ASN A 447 -10.34 29.03 -5.03
N ALA A 448 -11.64 29.27 -4.84
CA ALA A 448 -12.57 29.60 -5.92
C ALA A 448 -12.24 30.90 -6.67
N ALA A 449 -11.36 31.75 -6.12
CA ALA A 449 -10.89 32.98 -6.74
C ALA A 449 -9.64 32.77 -7.63
N GLY A 450 -9.14 31.53 -7.76
CA GLY A 450 -7.92 31.20 -8.51
C GLY A 450 -6.62 31.50 -7.76
N GLY A 451 -6.68 31.71 -6.44
CA GLY A 451 -5.53 31.81 -5.54
C GLY A 451 -5.39 30.58 -4.66
N PHE A 452 -4.62 30.69 -3.57
CA PHE A 452 -4.41 29.60 -2.61
C PHE A 452 -4.64 30.06 -1.18
N ASP A 453 -5.43 29.29 -0.44
CA ASP A 453 -5.53 29.38 1.02
C ASP A 453 -4.45 28.48 1.63
N TRP A 454 -4.02 28.75 2.87
CA TRP A 454 -3.01 27.95 3.56
C TRP A 454 -3.48 27.41 4.92
N ALA A 455 -2.97 26.24 5.29
CA ALA A 455 -3.19 25.59 6.57
C ALA A 455 -1.94 24.81 7.03
N ILE A 456 -1.93 24.36 8.28
CA ILE A 456 -0.95 23.42 8.82
C ILE A 456 -1.60 22.05 8.96
N ALA A 457 -0.98 21.03 8.37
CA ALA A 457 -1.46 19.65 8.52
C ALA A 457 -0.90 18.98 9.78
N ALA A 458 0.35 19.28 10.11
CA ALA A 458 1.06 18.73 11.25
C ALA A 458 2.12 19.72 11.74
N HIS A 459 2.42 19.71 13.03
CA HIS A 459 3.57 20.41 13.61
C HIS A 459 4.05 19.66 14.84
N ASN A 460 5.36 19.68 15.09
CA ASN A 460 5.94 19.13 16.30
C ASN A 460 6.63 20.25 17.11
N ASP A 461 6.87 19.97 18.38
CA ASP A 461 7.72 20.82 19.22
C ASP A 461 8.68 19.97 20.07
N ASN A 462 9.53 20.63 20.85
CA ASN A 462 10.53 19.94 21.68
C ASN A 462 10.01 19.59 23.09
N SER A 463 8.72 19.74 23.34
CA SER A 463 8.12 19.44 24.65
C SER A 463 7.55 18.02 24.69
N MET A 464 7.31 17.51 25.91
CA MET A 464 6.85 16.14 26.17
C MET A 464 5.65 16.13 27.13
N GLY A 465 4.93 15.02 27.15
CA GLY A 465 3.76 14.78 27.99
C GLY A 465 2.51 15.50 27.48
N MET A 466 1.36 15.20 28.11
CA MET A 466 0.03 15.70 27.69
C MET A 466 -0.12 17.23 27.61
N GLY A 467 0.77 18.00 28.25
CA GLY A 467 0.76 19.47 28.26
C GLY A 467 1.72 20.15 27.27
N GLY A 468 2.53 19.39 26.53
CA GLY A 468 3.32 19.89 25.39
C GLY A 468 2.51 20.49 24.23
N GLY A 469 3.19 21.09 23.26
CA GLY A 469 2.58 21.89 22.19
C GLY A 469 2.71 21.33 20.77
N GLY A 470 3.21 20.11 20.59
CA GLY A 470 3.10 19.41 19.29
C GLY A 470 1.67 18.95 18.98
N LYS A 471 1.36 18.79 17.69
CA LYS A 471 0.01 18.46 17.24
C LYS A 471 -0.46 17.12 17.81
N ALA A 472 -1.70 17.09 18.29
CA ALA A 472 -2.31 15.95 18.94
C ALA A 472 -2.66 14.81 17.96
N ILE A 473 -2.36 13.58 18.37
CA ILE A 473 -2.85 12.33 17.77
C ILE A 473 -4.14 11.94 18.52
N LYS A 474 -5.20 11.62 17.78
CA LYS A 474 -6.54 11.38 18.32
C LYS A 474 -6.98 9.92 18.16
N ASP A 475 -7.94 9.49 18.97
CA ASP A 475 -8.61 8.17 18.87
C ASP A 475 -9.86 8.17 17.96
N GLY A 476 -10.00 9.19 17.12
CA GLY A 476 -11.10 9.38 16.21
C GLY A 476 -11.28 10.86 15.83
N PRO A 477 -12.19 11.18 14.90
CA PRO A 477 -12.51 12.56 14.52
C PRO A 477 -13.02 13.35 15.73
N GLY A 478 -12.32 14.43 16.10
CA GLY A 478 -12.61 15.20 17.33
C GLY A 478 -12.48 14.40 18.63
N GLY A 479 -11.79 13.25 18.60
CA GLY A 479 -11.65 12.30 19.71
C GLY A 479 -10.71 12.77 20.84
N ALA A 480 -10.46 11.88 21.79
CA ALA A 480 -9.50 12.09 22.85
C ALA A 480 -8.05 12.06 22.31
N VAL A 481 -7.17 12.80 22.98
CA VAL A 481 -5.75 12.82 22.63
C VAL A 481 -5.07 11.57 23.19
N VAL A 482 -4.54 10.73 22.31
CA VAL A 482 -3.80 9.50 22.64
C VAL A 482 -2.29 9.65 22.46
N GLY A 483 -1.83 10.71 21.82
CA GLY A 483 -0.42 10.98 21.63
C GLY A 483 -0.18 12.35 21.00
N ARG A 484 1.06 12.61 20.59
CA ARG A 484 1.43 13.82 19.85
C ARG A 484 2.75 13.71 19.13
N LEU A 485 2.96 14.63 18.19
CA LEU A 485 4.24 14.81 17.53
C LEU A 485 5.23 15.53 18.44
N ILE A 486 6.46 15.03 18.50
CA ILE A 486 7.55 15.57 19.33
C ILE A 486 8.81 15.76 18.48
N SER A 487 9.86 16.32 19.05
CA SER A 487 11.19 16.35 18.45
C SER A 487 11.87 14.99 18.53
N LEU A 488 12.62 14.61 17.49
CA LEU A 488 13.41 13.39 17.45
C LEU A 488 14.46 13.34 18.58
N PHE A 489 14.87 14.50 19.10
CA PHE A 489 15.72 14.59 20.29
C PHE A 489 15.13 13.85 21.50
N ASN A 490 13.82 13.92 21.66
CA ASN A 490 13.10 13.28 22.77
C ASN A 490 12.93 11.76 22.59
N VAL A 491 13.20 11.24 21.39
CA VAL A 491 13.16 9.80 21.08
C VAL A 491 14.56 9.20 21.21
N ALA A 492 15.56 9.81 20.58
CA ALA A 492 16.89 9.22 20.43
C ALA A 492 17.97 9.80 21.36
N GLY A 493 17.67 10.84 22.15
CA GLY A 493 18.57 11.41 23.16
C GLY A 493 19.86 12.07 22.62
N GLY A 494 19.96 12.27 21.30
CA GLY A 494 21.18 12.80 20.67
C GLY A 494 21.03 13.32 19.23
N PHE A 495 19.99 12.91 18.48
CA PHE A 495 19.69 13.49 17.17
C PHE A 495 18.81 14.73 17.32
N THR A 496 19.12 15.77 16.56
CA THR A 496 18.45 17.07 16.62
C THR A 496 17.42 17.29 15.53
N GLY A 497 17.15 16.29 14.68
CA GLY A 497 16.16 16.29 13.60
C GLY A 497 16.78 16.26 12.18
N PRO A 498 15.97 16.36 11.10
CA PRO A 498 14.53 16.62 11.08
C PRO A 498 13.71 15.59 11.84
N SER A 499 12.57 16.02 12.40
CA SER A 499 11.67 15.19 13.21
C SER A 499 10.45 14.69 12.45
N CYS A 500 10.24 15.14 11.20
CA CYS A 500 9.25 14.59 10.29
C CYS A 500 9.74 14.59 8.84
N THR A 501 9.23 13.65 8.06
CA THR A 501 9.60 13.47 6.65
C THR A 501 8.81 14.37 5.72
N SER A 502 9.04 14.23 4.41
CA SER A 502 8.27 14.97 3.40
C SER A 502 6.86 14.41 3.30
N PRO A 503 5.82 15.24 3.07
CA PRO A 503 4.47 14.74 2.99
C PRO A 503 4.27 13.83 1.77
N MET A 504 3.35 12.90 1.93
CA MET A 504 2.73 12.08 0.89
C MET A 504 1.24 12.41 0.86
N MET A 505 0.60 12.43 -0.31
CA MET A 505 -0.82 12.77 -0.41
C MET A 505 -1.59 11.67 -1.12
N ASP A 506 -2.72 11.26 -0.55
CA ASP A 506 -3.60 10.25 -1.13
C ASP A 506 -4.62 10.85 -2.11
N SER A 507 -5.59 10.02 -2.51
CA SER A 507 -6.59 10.38 -3.52
C SER A 507 -7.61 11.44 -3.11
N VAL A 508 -7.71 11.80 -1.82
CA VAL A 508 -8.68 12.77 -1.30
C VAL A 508 -8.04 13.91 -0.51
N GLY A 509 -6.71 13.98 -0.50
CA GLY A 509 -5.97 15.09 0.12
C GLY A 509 -5.54 14.85 1.56
N ASN A 510 -5.68 13.62 2.08
CA ASN A 510 -5.05 13.24 3.34
C ASN A 510 -3.54 13.23 3.18
N ILE A 511 -2.82 13.55 4.25
CA ILE A 511 -1.36 13.62 4.21
C ILE A 511 -0.76 12.52 5.07
N TYR A 512 0.13 11.71 4.50
CA TYR A 512 0.87 10.66 5.18
C TYR A 512 2.33 11.09 5.36
N PHE A 513 2.92 10.78 6.51
CA PHE A 513 4.31 11.09 6.81
C PHE A 513 4.80 10.25 7.99
N THR A 514 6.11 10.08 8.10
CA THR A 514 6.74 9.50 9.30
C THR A 514 7.25 10.62 10.19
N ALA A 515 7.05 10.48 11.50
CA ALA A 515 7.41 11.50 12.47
C ALA A 515 7.83 10.89 13.82
N ALA A 516 8.62 11.67 14.55
CA ALA A 516 8.85 11.45 15.97
C ALA A 516 7.58 11.78 16.76
N LEU A 517 7.17 10.88 17.66
CA LEU A 517 5.95 10.99 18.42
C LEU A 517 6.10 10.44 19.84
N GLU A 518 5.17 10.78 20.71
CA GLU A 518 4.94 10.06 21.95
C GLU A 518 3.49 9.57 22.01
N ILE A 519 3.32 8.35 22.52
CA ILE A 519 2.01 7.76 22.80
C ILE A 519 1.77 7.78 24.30
N PHE A 520 0.57 8.18 24.70
CA PHE A 520 0.19 8.26 26.11
C PHE A 520 -0.31 6.90 26.60
N ASP A 521 0.17 6.51 27.79
CA ASP A 521 -0.37 5.35 28.48
C ASP A 521 -1.84 5.62 28.88
N PRO A 522 -2.81 4.81 28.41
CA PRO A 522 -4.22 4.95 28.78
C PRO A 522 -4.46 4.85 30.30
N ALA A 523 -3.56 4.19 31.04
CA ALA A 523 -3.61 4.07 32.49
C ALA A 523 -2.94 5.26 33.23
N GLY A 524 -2.40 6.24 32.51
CA GLY A 524 -1.73 7.42 33.06
C GLY A 524 -0.29 7.18 33.52
N GLY A 525 0.35 6.10 33.08
CA GLY A 525 1.79 5.88 33.22
C GLY A 525 2.63 6.74 32.27
N PRO A 526 3.94 6.46 32.15
CA PRO A 526 4.85 7.25 31.33
C PRO A 526 4.47 7.15 29.84
N SER A 527 4.63 8.25 29.10
CA SER A 527 4.48 8.24 27.65
C SER A 527 5.60 7.43 26.99
N ASN A 528 5.31 6.81 25.85
CA ASN A 528 6.24 6.02 25.07
C ASN A 528 6.72 6.84 23.86
N PRO A 529 7.95 7.39 23.87
CA PRO A 529 8.50 8.09 22.72
C PRO A 529 9.00 7.10 21.65
N GLY A 530 8.68 7.37 20.40
CA GLY A 530 9.04 6.54 19.26
C GLY A 530 8.95 7.27 17.93
N THR A 531 8.99 6.52 16.84
CA THR A 531 8.69 7.03 15.50
C THR A 531 7.53 6.24 14.91
N GLY A 532 6.62 6.88 14.19
CA GLY A 532 5.49 6.19 13.59
C GLY A 532 5.05 6.77 12.26
N LEU A 533 4.16 6.03 11.59
CA LEU A 533 3.47 6.46 10.40
C LEU A 533 2.16 7.14 10.78
N VAL A 534 1.99 8.39 10.37
CA VAL A 534 0.85 9.22 10.73
C VAL A 534 0.08 9.62 9.48
N LYS A 535 -1.26 9.58 9.56
CA LYS A 535 -2.19 10.13 8.59
C LYS A 535 -2.81 11.40 9.17
N ALA A 536 -2.58 12.53 8.51
CA ALA A 536 -3.33 13.76 8.73
C ALA A 536 -4.59 13.72 7.85
N VAL A 537 -5.74 13.52 8.49
CA VAL A 537 -7.04 13.36 7.84
C VAL A 537 -7.60 14.73 7.46
N TYR A 538 -8.00 14.88 6.20
CA TYR A 538 -8.45 16.14 5.63
C TYR A 538 -9.92 16.44 5.96
N HIS A 539 -10.19 17.67 6.41
CA HIS A 539 -11.54 18.18 6.62
C HIS A 539 -11.84 19.33 5.66
N GLU A 540 -12.62 19.04 4.62
CA GLU A 540 -12.85 19.97 3.50
C GLU A 540 -13.50 21.30 3.93
N ALA A 541 -14.53 21.22 4.77
CA ALA A 541 -15.36 22.37 5.16
C ALA A 541 -14.57 23.44 5.92
N THR A 542 -13.62 23.02 6.76
CA THR A 542 -12.80 23.90 7.61
C THR A 542 -11.41 24.14 7.05
N PHE A 543 -11.00 23.38 6.02
CA PHE A 543 -9.62 23.32 5.57
C PHE A 543 -8.64 23.08 6.73
N SER A 544 -8.92 22.06 7.51
CA SER A 544 -8.10 21.64 8.65
C SER A 544 -7.74 20.16 8.55
N TYR A 545 -6.87 19.72 9.46
CA TYR A 545 -6.40 18.34 9.52
C TYR A 545 -6.41 17.85 10.97
N GLU A 546 -6.78 16.59 11.19
CA GLU A 546 -6.62 15.88 12.48
C GLU A 546 -5.68 14.69 12.29
N LEU A 547 -4.94 14.27 13.34
CA LEU A 547 -3.96 13.19 13.21
C LEU A 547 -4.52 11.83 13.67
N GLU A 548 -4.36 10.84 12.81
CA GLU A 548 -4.58 9.42 13.00
C GLU A 548 -3.22 8.70 12.98
N LEU A 549 -2.92 7.93 14.03
CA LEU A 549 -1.73 7.08 14.05
C LEU A 549 -2.05 5.75 13.39
N LEU A 550 -1.23 5.32 12.43
CA LEU A 550 -1.38 3.99 11.84
C LEU A 550 -0.66 2.96 12.69
N PHE A 551 0.66 3.10 12.86
CA PHE A 551 1.48 2.24 13.71
C PHE A 551 2.75 2.98 14.12
N ASP A 552 3.44 2.48 15.13
CA ASP A 552 4.73 2.99 15.58
C ASP A 552 5.82 1.91 15.68
N THR A 553 7.05 2.35 15.95
CA THR A 553 8.15 1.45 16.30
C THR A 553 7.88 0.79 17.65
N GLY A 554 7.84 -0.55 17.65
CA GLY A 554 7.43 -1.34 18.80
C GLY A 554 6.24 -2.23 18.48
N ASP A 555 5.42 -1.85 17.51
CA ASP A 555 4.33 -2.69 17.02
C ASP A 555 4.87 -3.97 16.38
N SER A 556 4.18 -5.08 16.68
CA SER A 556 4.49 -6.41 16.20
C SER A 556 3.32 -6.99 15.43
N PHE A 557 3.64 -7.76 14.40
CA PHE A 557 2.69 -8.32 13.44
C PHE A 557 3.01 -9.80 13.23
N VAL A 558 2.00 -10.60 12.94
CA VAL A 558 2.15 -12.01 12.56
C VAL A 558 1.71 -12.13 11.10
N GLY A 559 2.44 -12.92 10.30
CA GLY A 559 2.02 -13.22 8.94
C GLY A 559 0.62 -13.84 8.91
N VAL A 560 -0.18 -13.43 7.93
CA VAL A 560 -1.60 -13.82 7.80
C VAL A 560 -1.74 -15.22 7.24
N SER A 561 -1.77 -16.19 8.14
CA SER A 561 -2.67 -17.32 7.96
C SER A 561 -3.00 -17.88 9.33
N SER A 562 -4.28 -17.87 9.68
CA SER A 562 -4.85 -18.35 10.94
C SER A 562 -4.60 -19.84 11.24
N VAL A 563 -3.84 -20.56 10.40
CA VAL A 563 -3.58 -21.98 10.54
C VAL A 563 -2.09 -22.35 10.47
N THR A 564 -1.18 -21.52 9.95
CA THR A 564 0.20 -21.98 9.68
C THR A 564 1.37 -20.99 9.85
N SER A 565 1.23 -19.69 9.61
CA SER A 565 2.33 -18.72 9.89
C SER A 565 2.38 -18.42 11.39
N THR A 566 3.55 -18.59 12.00
CA THR A 566 3.70 -18.50 13.46
C THR A 566 4.79 -17.54 13.93
N THR A 567 5.58 -16.96 13.02
CA THR A 567 6.75 -16.16 13.38
C THR A 567 6.39 -14.67 13.33
N PRO A 568 6.21 -13.99 14.49
CA PRO A 568 5.95 -12.57 14.49
C PRO A 568 7.18 -11.79 14.05
N TYR A 569 6.96 -10.58 13.53
CA TYR A 569 8.00 -9.58 13.35
C TYR A 569 7.63 -8.26 14.03
N GLN A 570 8.62 -7.55 14.54
CA GLN A 570 8.46 -6.23 15.15
C GLN A 570 9.08 -5.14 14.26
N ILE A 571 8.40 -4.01 14.12
CA ILE A 571 8.97 -2.81 13.50
C ILE A 571 9.93 -2.16 14.47
N ARG A 572 11.22 -2.15 14.13
CA ARG A 572 12.29 -1.66 15.01
C ARG A 572 12.81 -0.28 14.65
N PHE A 573 12.60 0.14 13.41
CA PHE A 573 13.08 1.44 12.95
C PHE A 573 12.31 1.89 11.71
N LEU A 574 11.91 3.16 11.71
CA LEU A 574 11.44 3.89 10.54
C LEU A 574 12.39 5.05 10.29
N GLU A 575 12.89 5.18 9.05
CA GLU A 575 13.84 6.25 8.72
C GLU A 575 13.14 7.61 8.63
N ILE A 576 13.67 8.60 9.34
CA ILE A 576 13.26 10.01 9.24
C ILE A 576 14.47 10.83 8.82
N ASN A 577 15.52 10.80 9.64
CA ASN A 577 16.74 11.53 9.41
C ASN A 577 17.92 10.58 9.21
N ASP A 578 18.97 11.14 8.65
CA ASP A 578 20.32 10.66 8.88
C ASP A 578 21.01 11.57 9.91
N SER A 579 22.33 11.47 10.00
CA SER A 579 23.10 12.24 10.99
C SER A 579 22.93 13.75 10.91
N ASN A 580 22.51 14.33 9.78
CA ASN A 580 22.49 15.79 9.59
C ASN A 580 21.36 16.35 8.72
N SER A 581 20.53 15.49 8.15
CA SER A 581 19.49 15.84 7.18
C SER A 581 18.39 14.78 7.18
N VAL A 582 17.38 14.94 6.33
CA VAL A 582 16.39 13.88 6.10
C VAL A 582 17.09 12.67 5.47
N GLY A 583 16.74 11.46 5.92
CA GLY A 583 17.29 10.23 5.38
C GLY A 583 16.88 10.05 3.91
N SER A 584 17.76 9.51 3.08
CA SER A 584 17.39 9.22 1.67
C SER A 584 16.38 8.08 1.55
N ALA A 585 16.31 7.18 2.55
CA ALA A 585 15.31 6.11 2.59
C ALA A 585 14.04 6.51 3.34
N ALA A 586 14.00 7.73 3.90
CA ALA A 586 12.80 8.27 4.51
C ALA A 586 11.64 8.32 3.49
N THR A 587 10.43 8.59 3.97
CA THR A 587 9.26 8.72 3.09
C THR A 587 9.25 10.08 2.39
N TYR A 588 8.89 10.06 1.10
CA TYR A 588 8.73 11.26 0.28
C TYR A 588 7.47 11.14 -0.56
N SER A 589 7.07 12.22 -1.22
CA SER A 589 5.86 12.20 -2.04
C SER A 589 5.90 11.08 -3.08
N GLY A 590 7.05 10.62 -3.57
CA GLY A 590 7.17 9.45 -4.48
C GLY A 590 6.80 8.09 -3.87
N SER A 591 6.60 7.99 -2.56
CA SER A 591 6.36 6.73 -1.84
C SER A 591 4.88 6.38 -1.65
N ILE A 592 3.96 7.06 -2.33
CA ILE A 592 2.51 6.83 -2.26
C ILE A 592 1.88 6.80 -3.66
N SER A 593 0.89 5.94 -3.85
CA SER A 593 0.02 5.96 -5.03
C SER A 593 -0.90 7.17 -5.00
N ALA A 594 -1.17 7.77 -6.18
CA ALA A 594 -2.16 8.84 -6.28
C ALA A 594 -3.60 8.32 -6.41
N ASN A 595 -3.78 7.02 -6.66
CA ASN A 595 -5.09 6.39 -6.76
C ASN A 595 -5.64 6.01 -5.38
N ALA A 596 -6.96 5.78 -5.32
CA ALA A 596 -7.59 5.06 -4.22
C ALA A 596 -7.36 3.54 -4.38
N SER A 597 -7.52 2.79 -3.29
CA SER A 597 -7.41 1.33 -3.29
C SER A 597 -8.37 0.71 -4.31
N ASP A 598 -7.89 -0.31 -5.02
CA ASP A 598 -8.59 -1.03 -6.09
C ASP A 598 -9.25 -0.11 -7.15
N LEU A 599 -8.73 1.12 -7.31
CA LEU A 599 -9.26 2.14 -8.22
C LEU A 599 -10.73 2.53 -7.94
N VAL A 600 -11.18 2.38 -6.70
CA VAL A 600 -12.51 2.88 -6.28
C VAL A 600 -12.57 4.40 -6.50
N ASN A 601 -13.75 4.92 -6.86
CA ASN A 601 -13.93 6.35 -7.07
C ASN A 601 -13.73 7.14 -5.75
N PRO A 602 -12.70 8.01 -5.62
CA PRO A 602 -12.43 8.74 -4.39
C PRO A 602 -13.55 9.71 -3.97
N ALA A 603 -14.39 10.14 -4.92
CA ALA A 603 -15.53 11.01 -4.62
C ALA A 603 -16.67 10.29 -3.88
N ALA A 604 -16.63 8.96 -3.78
CA ALA A 604 -17.61 8.14 -3.07
C ALA A 604 -17.14 7.67 -1.67
N LEU A 605 -15.93 8.07 -1.25
CA LEU A 605 -15.33 7.66 0.01
C LEU A 605 -15.39 8.82 1.01
N ASP A 606 -15.55 8.53 2.30
CA ASP A 606 -15.25 9.53 3.33
C ASP A 606 -13.73 9.74 3.42
N THR A 607 -13.26 10.94 3.82
CA THR A 607 -11.81 11.21 3.91
C THR A 607 -11.10 10.32 4.93
N SER A 608 -11.82 9.81 5.94
CA SER A 608 -11.29 8.86 6.92
C SER A 608 -11.22 7.42 6.39
N ASP A 609 -11.93 7.07 5.31
CA ASP A 609 -12.00 5.70 4.79
C ASP A 609 -10.60 5.19 4.38
N PRO A 610 -10.15 4.00 4.82
CA PRO A 610 -8.85 3.43 4.45
C PRO A 610 -8.64 3.34 2.94
N ARG A 611 -9.71 3.12 2.17
CA ARG A 611 -9.64 2.93 0.71
C ARG A 611 -9.23 4.20 -0.03
N THR A 612 -9.18 5.36 0.62
CA THR A 612 -8.60 6.56 0.01
C THR A 612 -7.11 6.39 -0.30
N LEU A 613 -6.43 5.47 0.41
CA LEU A 613 -5.05 5.08 0.18
C LEU A 613 -4.95 3.95 -0.86
N GLY A 614 -4.40 4.24 -2.04
CA GLY A 614 -4.09 3.22 -3.06
C GLY A 614 -2.88 2.34 -2.75
N GLY A 615 -2.20 2.63 -1.65
CA GLY A 615 -0.97 1.99 -1.22
C GLY A 615 0.14 3.01 -0.99
N LEU A 616 1.01 2.72 -0.02
CA LEU A 616 2.25 3.43 0.20
C LEU A 616 3.37 2.45 0.53
N SER A 617 4.61 2.89 0.31
CA SER A 617 5.82 2.13 0.59
C SER A 617 6.71 2.84 1.61
N ILE A 618 7.31 2.09 2.54
CA ILE A 618 8.17 2.66 3.58
C ILE A 618 9.42 1.79 3.78
N ALA A 619 10.58 2.41 3.90
CA ALA A 619 11.78 1.72 4.36
C ALA A 619 11.71 1.47 5.87
N ALA A 620 11.85 0.21 6.29
CA ALA A 620 11.81 -0.17 7.69
C ALA A 620 12.95 -1.14 8.04
N ARG A 621 13.28 -1.21 9.34
CA ARG A 621 13.96 -2.36 9.94
C ARG A 621 12.91 -3.20 10.66
N VAL A 622 12.88 -4.49 10.36
CA VAL A 622 12.03 -5.44 11.06
C VAL A 622 12.88 -6.59 11.59
N VAL A 623 12.49 -7.13 12.72
CA VAL A 623 13.12 -8.30 13.34
C VAL A 623 12.07 -9.36 13.49
N TRP A 624 12.32 -10.56 12.97
CA TRP A 624 11.48 -11.73 13.19
C TRP A 624 11.92 -12.45 14.45
N ASP A 625 10.97 -12.78 15.32
CA ASP A 625 11.14 -13.58 16.54
C ASP A 625 11.17 -15.07 16.15
N VAL A 626 12.38 -15.59 15.93
CA VAL A 626 12.58 -16.90 15.30
C VAL A 626 12.53 -18.05 16.29
N ASP A 627 12.86 -17.81 17.56
CA ASP A 627 12.77 -18.83 18.61
C ASP A 627 11.48 -18.77 19.43
N GLY A 628 10.64 -17.74 19.21
CA GLY A 628 9.31 -17.61 19.78
C GLY A 628 9.32 -17.26 21.26
N ASP A 629 10.38 -16.59 21.74
CA ASP A 629 10.50 -16.18 23.14
C ASP A 629 9.84 -14.82 23.45
N GLY A 630 9.46 -14.07 22.40
CA GLY A 630 8.77 -12.79 22.46
C GLY A 630 9.70 -11.59 22.65
N ASP A 631 11.00 -11.81 22.79
CA ASP A 631 12.01 -10.78 22.63
C ASP A 631 12.38 -10.66 21.13
N PHE A 632 12.78 -9.46 20.69
CA PHE A 632 13.13 -9.18 19.30
C PHE A 632 14.56 -8.65 19.26
N GLU A 633 15.56 -9.51 19.15
CA GLU A 633 16.96 -9.10 19.21
C GLU A 633 17.48 -8.49 17.91
N LEU A 634 18.12 -7.33 18.05
CA LEU A 634 18.85 -6.72 16.95
C LEU A 634 20.22 -7.37 16.80
N GLN A 635 20.59 -7.70 15.57
CA GLN A 635 21.97 -8.07 15.26
C GLN A 635 22.89 -6.88 15.61
N ASP A 636 23.82 -7.09 16.55
CA ASP A 636 24.74 -6.05 17.06
C ASP A 636 26.19 -6.21 16.56
N GLY A 637 26.42 -7.23 15.73
CA GLY A 637 27.73 -7.55 15.15
C GLY A 637 28.73 -8.19 16.13
N VAL A 638 28.32 -8.47 17.37
CA VAL A 638 29.18 -9.08 18.41
C VAL A 638 28.62 -10.42 18.88
N SER A 639 27.30 -10.53 19.03
CA SER A 639 26.60 -11.78 19.36
C SER A 639 25.78 -12.25 18.16
N GLN A 640 25.72 -13.55 17.90
CA GLN A 640 24.71 -14.08 16.98
C GLN A 640 23.37 -14.02 17.72
N THR A 641 22.44 -13.23 17.21
CA THR A 641 21.05 -13.26 17.68
C THR A 641 20.38 -14.53 17.21
N THR A 642 19.35 -14.97 17.92
CA THR A 642 18.49 -16.04 17.43
C THR A 642 17.60 -15.52 16.31
N ASP A 643 17.15 -14.27 16.48
CA ASP A 643 16.30 -13.54 15.59
C ASP A 643 16.97 -13.02 14.34
N GLU A 644 16.16 -12.83 13.32
CA GLU A 644 16.61 -12.40 12.00
C GLU A 644 16.18 -10.96 11.72
N ASP A 645 17.17 -10.12 11.42
CA ASP A 645 17.06 -8.67 11.34
C ASP A 645 17.28 -8.17 9.91
N TYR A 646 16.22 -7.64 9.28
CA TYR A 646 16.25 -7.21 7.88
C TYR A 646 15.86 -5.75 7.68
N ARG A 647 16.42 -5.18 6.61
CA ARG A 647 15.87 -3.98 5.98
C ARG A 647 14.88 -4.37 4.90
N VAL A 648 13.70 -3.77 4.96
CA VAL A 648 12.57 -4.13 4.11
C VAL A 648 11.86 -2.88 3.60
N MET A 649 11.38 -2.96 2.37
CA MET A 649 10.35 -2.08 1.88
C MET A 649 9.01 -2.64 2.34
N MET A 650 8.42 -2.00 3.35
CA MET A 650 7.07 -2.28 3.82
C MET A 650 6.06 -1.70 2.84
N TYR A 651 4.97 -2.43 2.61
CA TYR A 651 3.77 -1.90 1.97
C TYR A 651 2.69 -1.69 3.04
N VAL A 652 1.95 -0.59 2.91
CA VAL A 652 0.75 -0.31 3.71
C VAL A 652 -0.38 0.06 2.75
N GLY A 653 -1.55 -0.54 2.92
CA GLY A 653 -2.72 -0.29 2.09
C GLY A 653 -4.02 -0.46 2.85
N ALA A 654 -5.14 -0.23 2.16
CA ALA A 654 -6.45 -0.53 2.72
C ALA A 654 -6.61 -2.05 2.91
N SER A 655 -7.27 -2.45 4.00
CA SER A 655 -7.60 -3.84 4.31
C SER A 655 -8.98 -3.88 4.97
N ALA A 656 -9.60 -5.05 4.97
CA ALA A 656 -10.83 -5.32 5.70
C ALA A 656 -10.67 -6.65 6.46
N ASP A 657 -11.15 -6.69 7.69
CA ASP A 657 -11.21 -7.90 8.54
C ASP A 657 -12.51 -7.79 9.33
N CYS A 658 -13.61 -8.06 8.66
CA CYS A 658 -14.95 -7.81 9.19
C CYS A 658 -15.35 -8.87 10.23
N ASN A 659 -14.80 -10.08 10.14
CA ASN A 659 -15.07 -11.17 11.07
C ASN A 659 -14.11 -11.14 12.29
N GLY A 660 -13.07 -10.29 12.24
CA GLY A 660 -12.13 -10.03 13.34
C GLY A 660 -11.20 -11.20 13.61
N ASN A 661 -10.91 -12.02 12.61
CA ASN A 661 -10.07 -13.21 12.75
C ASN A 661 -8.57 -12.91 12.53
N GLY A 662 -8.21 -11.67 12.22
CA GLY A 662 -6.85 -11.22 11.94
C GLY A 662 -6.35 -11.58 10.54
N VAL A 663 -7.24 -11.98 9.63
CA VAL A 663 -6.98 -12.28 8.21
C VAL A 663 -7.79 -11.30 7.36
N ASP A 664 -7.20 -10.82 6.26
CA ASP A 664 -7.94 -9.94 5.36
C ASP A 664 -9.11 -10.70 4.72
N ASP A 665 -10.26 -10.07 4.66
CA ASP A 665 -11.50 -10.59 4.09
C ASP A 665 -11.30 -11.19 2.69
N GLY A 666 -10.46 -10.55 1.88
CA GLY A 666 -10.15 -11.04 0.54
C GLY A 666 -9.28 -12.30 0.55
N ILE A 667 -8.38 -12.43 1.52
CA ILE A 667 -7.60 -13.65 1.73
C ILE A 667 -8.52 -14.78 2.18
N ASP A 668 -9.47 -14.51 3.08
CA ASP A 668 -10.43 -15.50 3.56
C ASP A 668 -11.26 -16.09 2.40
N ILE A 669 -11.68 -15.24 1.47
CA ILE A 669 -12.41 -15.64 0.26
C ILE A 669 -11.53 -16.45 -0.69
N LEU A 670 -10.30 -15.97 -0.96
CA LEU A 670 -9.37 -16.63 -1.88
C LEU A 670 -8.94 -18.01 -1.38
N ASP A 671 -8.79 -18.18 -0.06
CA ASP A 671 -8.45 -19.46 0.58
C ASP A 671 -9.67 -20.36 0.80
N GLY A 672 -10.89 -19.82 0.62
CA GLY A 672 -12.15 -20.51 0.84
C GLY A 672 -12.43 -20.82 2.31
N THR A 673 -11.80 -20.10 3.24
CA THR A 673 -12.13 -20.12 4.68
C THR A 673 -13.43 -19.38 4.95
N SER A 674 -13.76 -18.38 4.12
CA SER A 674 -15.05 -17.72 4.07
C SER A 674 -15.70 -17.83 2.69
N LEU A 675 -17.02 -17.63 2.66
CA LEU A 675 -17.80 -17.66 1.42
C LEU A 675 -18.10 -16.24 0.96
N ASP A 676 -18.06 -16.02 -0.34
CA ASP A 676 -18.57 -14.82 -1.01
C ASP A 676 -19.50 -15.31 -2.13
N LEU A 677 -20.76 -15.57 -1.79
CA LEU A 677 -21.69 -16.20 -2.73
C LEU A 677 -22.33 -15.22 -3.69
N ASN A 678 -22.34 -13.92 -3.35
CA ASN A 678 -22.84 -12.86 -4.21
C ASN A 678 -21.74 -12.23 -5.08
N GLY A 679 -20.47 -12.52 -4.81
CA GLY A 679 -19.30 -12.06 -5.56
C GLY A 679 -19.01 -10.58 -5.35
N ASP A 680 -19.32 -10.03 -4.18
CA ASP A 680 -19.12 -8.61 -3.87
C ASP A 680 -17.77 -8.30 -3.22
N GLY A 681 -16.94 -9.32 -2.97
CA GLY A 681 -15.62 -9.19 -2.37
C GLY A 681 -15.65 -9.06 -0.85
N VAL A 682 -16.80 -9.23 -0.21
CA VAL A 682 -16.98 -9.22 1.24
C VAL A 682 -17.47 -10.59 1.71
N PRO A 683 -16.89 -11.17 2.77
CA PRO A 683 -17.38 -12.43 3.33
C PRO A 683 -18.87 -12.36 3.67
N ASP A 684 -19.61 -13.39 3.29
CA ASP A 684 -21.04 -13.56 3.52
C ASP A 684 -21.40 -13.35 5.01
N GLU A 685 -20.58 -13.86 5.94
CA GLU A 685 -20.80 -13.68 7.39
C GLU A 685 -20.75 -12.22 7.84
N CYS A 686 -20.12 -11.35 7.05
CA CYS A 686 -19.95 -9.93 7.32
C CYS A 686 -20.96 -9.04 6.62
N ALA A 687 -21.54 -9.51 5.51
CA ALA A 687 -22.58 -8.79 4.76
C ALA A 687 -23.90 -8.62 5.53
N GLY A 688 -23.93 -8.92 6.84
CA GLY A 688 -25.11 -8.82 7.68
C GLY A 688 -26.18 -9.77 7.19
N THR A 689 -26.11 -11.04 7.60
CA THR A 689 -27.15 -12.02 7.27
C THR A 689 -28.55 -11.44 7.52
N VAL A 690 -29.39 -11.45 6.49
CA VAL A 690 -30.75 -10.93 6.59
C VAL A 690 -31.60 -11.98 7.31
N GLY A 691 -31.99 -11.66 8.54
CA GLY A 691 -32.90 -12.48 9.34
C GLY A 691 -32.21 -13.24 10.46
N SER A 692 -32.93 -14.18 11.07
CA SER A 692 -32.43 -14.99 12.18
C SER A 692 -32.79 -16.45 11.98
N ASN A 693 -31.79 -17.32 12.10
CA ASN A 693 -32.03 -18.75 12.03
C ASN A 693 -32.79 -19.25 13.25
N TYR A 694 -33.70 -20.19 13.02
CA TYR A 694 -34.49 -20.83 14.06
C TYR A 694 -34.74 -22.30 13.70
N CYS A 695 -35.27 -23.08 14.65
CA CYS A 695 -35.59 -24.51 14.48
C CYS A 695 -34.37 -25.41 14.22
N LEU A 696 -34.49 -26.69 14.57
CA LEU A 696 -33.40 -27.65 14.42
C LEU A 696 -33.32 -28.20 12.99
N SER A 697 -32.11 -28.37 12.48
CA SER A 697 -31.80 -29.24 11.35
C SER A 697 -31.04 -30.47 11.80
N VAL A 698 -31.05 -31.52 10.99
CA VAL A 698 -30.37 -32.78 11.28
C VAL A 698 -29.49 -33.20 10.11
N PRO A 699 -28.43 -33.99 10.35
CA PRO A 699 -27.52 -34.42 9.31
C PRO A 699 -28.23 -35.07 8.11
N ASN A 700 -27.87 -34.64 6.91
CA ASN A 700 -28.29 -35.25 5.65
C ASN A 700 -27.19 -36.20 5.12
N SER A 701 -27.36 -36.78 3.92
CA SER A 701 -26.39 -37.73 3.37
C SER A 701 -24.97 -37.19 3.13
N THR A 702 -24.74 -35.87 3.26
CA THR A 702 -23.39 -35.28 3.29
C THR A 702 -22.66 -35.52 4.62
N GLY A 703 -23.38 -35.94 5.67
CA GLY A 703 -22.86 -36.09 7.03
C GLY A 703 -23.05 -34.86 7.91
N ALA A 704 -23.42 -33.71 7.34
CA ALA A 704 -23.67 -32.46 8.06
C ALA A 704 -25.15 -32.03 7.99
N ALA A 705 -25.58 -31.23 8.96
CA ALA A 705 -26.92 -30.65 9.00
C ALA A 705 -26.95 -29.39 8.13
N ALA A 706 -27.98 -29.25 7.29
CA ALA A 706 -28.09 -28.10 6.40
C ALA A 706 -28.55 -26.83 7.14
N GLY A 707 -27.88 -25.72 6.85
CA GLY A 707 -28.25 -24.35 7.19
C GLY A 707 -28.95 -23.63 6.03
N ILE A 708 -29.69 -22.58 6.34
CA ILE A 708 -30.19 -21.57 5.38
C ILE A 708 -29.74 -20.18 5.86
N SER A 709 -29.31 -19.32 4.96
CA SER A 709 -28.96 -17.92 5.22
C SER A 709 -29.58 -17.03 4.13
N ALA A 710 -29.50 -15.72 4.28
CA ALA A 710 -29.89 -14.78 3.24
C ALA A 710 -29.02 -13.53 3.22
N PHE A 711 -28.86 -12.95 2.03
CA PHE A 711 -28.13 -11.72 1.75
C PHE A 711 -28.99 -10.77 0.89
N GLY A 712 -28.55 -9.52 0.72
CA GLY A 712 -29.34 -8.44 0.13
C GLY A 712 -30.02 -7.61 1.22
N SER A 713 -31.27 -7.21 1.02
CA SER A 713 -32.01 -6.45 2.02
C SER A 713 -33.33 -7.12 2.41
N SER A 714 -33.89 -6.71 3.57
CA SER A 714 -35.26 -7.09 3.93
C SER A 714 -36.32 -6.23 3.22
N SER A 715 -35.92 -5.28 2.37
CA SER A 715 -36.83 -4.34 1.69
C SER A 715 -37.54 -5.02 0.52
N ILE A 716 -38.87 -4.92 0.54
CA ILE A 716 -39.72 -5.41 -0.54
C ILE A 716 -39.50 -4.57 -1.81
N ALA A 717 -39.33 -3.24 -1.67
CA ALA A 717 -39.09 -2.35 -2.79
C ALA A 717 -37.72 -2.55 -3.44
N ALA A 718 -36.69 -2.91 -2.67
CA ALA A 718 -35.37 -3.23 -3.21
C ALA A 718 -35.39 -4.52 -4.05
N ASN A 719 -36.22 -5.51 -3.66
CA ASN A 719 -36.41 -6.78 -4.37
C ASN A 719 -35.09 -7.54 -4.65
N ASP A 720 -34.19 -7.55 -3.66
CA ASP A 720 -32.82 -8.06 -3.76
C ASP A 720 -32.49 -9.19 -2.77
N LEU A 721 -33.45 -9.66 -1.97
CA LEU A 721 -33.24 -10.74 -1.00
C LEU A 721 -32.88 -12.05 -1.71
N THR A 722 -31.73 -12.63 -1.40
CA THR A 722 -31.29 -13.93 -1.92
C THR A 722 -31.11 -14.93 -0.80
N LEU A 723 -31.79 -16.07 -0.88
CA LEU A 723 -31.64 -17.19 0.05
C LEU A 723 -30.52 -18.10 -0.39
N VAL A 724 -29.76 -18.64 0.56
CA VAL A 724 -28.73 -19.64 0.35
C VAL A 724 -28.95 -20.80 1.30
N SER A 725 -28.73 -22.04 0.87
CA SER A 725 -28.77 -23.19 1.77
C SER A 725 -27.72 -24.25 1.43
N GLN A 726 -27.12 -24.84 2.47
CA GLN A 726 -26.01 -25.80 2.37
C GLN A 726 -25.76 -26.53 3.70
N PRO A 727 -25.01 -27.64 3.75
CA PRO A 727 -24.60 -28.46 2.60
C PRO A 727 -25.71 -29.42 2.17
N TRP A 728 -25.82 -29.69 0.88
CA TRP A 728 -26.83 -30.59 0.31
C TRP A 728 -26.23 -31.65 -0.63
N PRO A 729 -26.79 -32.88 -0.68
CA PRO A 729 -26.46 -33.79 -1.76
C PRO A 729 -26.96 -33.24 -3.10
N THR A 730 -26.33 -33.70 -4.19
CA THR A 730 -26.68 -33.38 -5.59
C THR A 730 -28.03 -34.02 -5.97
N GLN A 731 -29.09 -33.55 -5.35
CA GLN A 731 -30.46 -34.01 -5.46
C GLN A 731 -31.40 -32.81 -5.53
N PRO A 732 -32.52 -32.90 -6.26
CA PRO A 732 -33.42 -31.77 -6.42
C PRO A 732 -34.20 -31.46 -5.13
N GLY A 733 -34.59 -30.20 -4.97
CA GLY A 733 -35.39 -29.73 -3.84
C GLY A 733 -36.13 -28.45 -4.18
N ILE A 734 -36.76 -27.85 -3.17
CA ILE A 734 -37.47 -26.57 -3.27
C ILE A 734 -37.22 -25.73 -2.03
N PHE A 735 -37.12 -24.41 -2.21
CA PHE A 735 -37.33 -23.49 -1.10
C PHE A 735 -38.82 -23.46 -0.77
N ILE A 736 -39.13 -23.22 0.50
CA ILE A 736 -40.48 -23.05 1.03
C ILE A 736 -40.49 -21.86 1.98
N ALA A 737 -41.62 -21.18 2.07
CA ALA A 737 -41.79 -20.06 2.98
C ALA A 737 -43.18 -19.99 3.60
N GLY A 738 -43.36 -19.22 4.66
CA GLY A 738 -44.66 -19.01 5.28
C GLY A 738 -44.66 -18.00 6.43
N PRO A 739 -45.85 -17.55 6.86
CA PRO A 739 -45.99 -16.48 7.85
C PRO A 739 -45.80 -16.93 9.31
N GLY A 740 -45.63 -18.23 9.56
CA GLY A 740 -45.54 -18.77 10.91
C GLY A 740 -44.43 -19.80 11.07
N GLN A 741 -43.79 -19.80 12.23
CA GLN A 741 -42.79 -20.80 12.62
C GLN A 741 -43.45 -22.07 13.15
N ALA A 742 -42.78 -23.20 12.95
CA ALA A 742 -43.11 -24.48 13.57
C ALA A 742 -41.83 -25.31 13.76
N GLN A 743 -41.95 -26.48 14.37
CA GLN A 743 -40.92 -27.53 14.31
C GLN A 743 -41.63 -28.87 14.31
N ILE A 744 -41.93 -29.38 13.11
CA ILE A 744 -42.75 -30.58 12.93
C ILE A 744 -41.85 -31.68 12.36
N PRO A 745 -41.67 -32.82 13.04
CA PRO A 745 -40.95 -33.96 12.47
C PRO A 745 -41.56 -34.34 11.11
N PHE A 746 -40.76 -34.26 10.05
CA PHE A 746 -41.23 -34.50 8.69
C PHE A 746 -40.09 -35.04 7.82
N PHE A 747 -40.33 -36.17 7.16
CA PHE A 747 -39.27 -36.98 6.55
C PHE A 747 -38.12 -37.25 7.54
N ASN A 748 -36.87 -37.07 7.12
CA ASN A 748 -35.72 -37.29 8.00
C ASN A 748 -35.40 -36.09 8.89
N GLY A 749 -36.05 -34.94 8.72
CA GLY A 749 -35.76 -33.70 9.45
C GLY A 749 -36.99 -33.05 10.06
N PHE A 750 -36.97 -31.71 10.15
CA PHE A 750 -38.05 -30.92 10.70
C PHE A 750 -38.56 -29.91 9.67
N LEU A 751 -39.87 -29.89 9.45
CA LEU A 751 -40.53 -28.76 8.79
C LEU A 751 -40.60 -27.61 9.81
N CYS A 752 -39.85 -26.55 9.54
CA CYS A 752 -39.71 -25.40 10.44
C CYS A 752 -40.76 -24.31 10.18
N ILE A 753 -41.64 -24.52 9.21
CA ILE A 753 -42.66 -23.55 8.79
C ILE A 753 -44.04 -24.12 9.12
N ASN A 754 -44.91 -23.28 9.69
CA ASN A 754 -46.30 -23.64 9.95
C ASN A 754 -46.99 -24.02 8.61
N PRO A 755 -47.60 -25.21 8.49
CA PRO A 755 -48.27 -25.62 7.27
C PRO A 755 -49.41 -24.69 6.84
N VAL A 756 -49.99 -23.93 7.77
CA VAL A 756 -51.01 -22.91 7.48
C VAL A 756 -50.34 -21.71 6.82
N GLY A 757 -50.61 -21.50 5.53
CA GLY A 757 -50.02 -20.40 4.76
C GLY A 757 -48.66 -20.72 4.15
N LEU A 758 -48.22 -21.98 4.17
CA LEU A 758 -46.97 -22.40 3.53
C LEU A 758 -47.05 -22.26 2.00
N GLN A 759 -46.08 -21.56 1.44
CA GLN A 759 -45.88 -21.32 0.02
C GLN A 759 -44.59 -21.99 -0.46
N ARG A 760 -44.52 -22.26 -1.76
CA ARG A 760 -43.36 -22.86 -2.42
C ARG A 760 -42.83 -21.88 -3.46
N PHE A 761 -41.52 -21.69 -3.49
CA PHE A 761 -40.87 -20.95 -4.58
C PHE A 761 -40.71 -21.95 -5.73
N VAL A 762 -41.34 -21.68 -6.87
CA VAL A 762 -41.23 -22.54 -8.04
C VAL A 762 -40.21 -21.92 -9.00
N SER A 763 -38.94 -22.20 -8.76
CA SER A 763 -37.97 -22.42 -9.84
C SER A 763 -37.80 -23.94 -10.00
N ILE A 764 -37.70 -24.43 -11.23
CA ILE A 764 -37.71 -25.87 -11.56
C ILE A 764 -36.57 -26.59 -10.82
N ALA A 765 -36.90 -27.40 -9.81
CA ALA A 765 -36.09 -28.47 -9.21
C ALA A 765 -34.57 -28.33 -9.42
N VAL A 766 -33.97 -27.25 -8.90
CA VAL A 766 -32.54 -26.98 -9.07
C VAL A 766 -31.76 -27.91 -8.14
N VAL A 767 -30.74 -28.54 -8.71
CA VAL A 767 -29.84 -29.47 -8.02
C VAL A 767 -28.68 -28.64 -7.45
N PRO A 768 -28.35 -28.76 -6.15
CA PRO A 768 -27.21 -28.08 -5.56
C PRO A 768 -25.91 -28.40 -6.31
N VAL A 769 -25.11 -27.36 -6.60
CA VAL A 769 -23.79 -27.46 -7.22
C VAL A 769 -22.75 -27.23 -6.12
N GLY A 770 -21.76 -28.13 -6.00
CA GLY A 770 -20.80 -28.07 -4.88
C GLY A 770 -21.44 -28.24 -3.49
N GLY A 771 -22.70 -28.67 -3.41
CA GLY A 771 -23.46 -28.79 -2.16
C GLY A 771 -24.18 -27.51 -1.73
N VAL A 772 -24.09 -26.43 -2.50
CA VAL A 772 -24.74 -25.14 -2.22
C VAL A 772 -25.89 -24.89 -3.20
N ILE A 773 -26.95 -24.24 -2.72
CA ILE A 773 -28.04 -23.76 -3.57
C ILE A 773 -28.45 -22.34 -3.14
N SER A 774 -28.61 -21.45 -4.12
CA SER A 774 -29.12 -20.10 -3.91
C SER A 774 -30.40 -19.84 -4.71
N GLU A 775 -31.26 -18.96 -4.22
CA GLU A 775 -32.49 -18.51 -4.89
C GLU A 775 -32.78 -17.05 -4.52
N THR A 776 -32.78 -16.17 -5.52
CA THR A 776 -33.21 -14.78 -5.34
C THR A 776 -34.73 -14.69 -5.28
N ILE A 777 -35.24 -14.01 -4.27
CA ILE A 777 -36.65 -13.79 -4.05
C ILE A 777 -37.12 -12.63 -4.92
N ASP A 778 -37.98 -12.94 -5.88
CA ASP A 778 -38.75 -11.93 -6.61
C ASP A 778 -40.15 -11.77 -5.99
N TYR A 779 -40.35 -10.67 -5.26
CA TYR A 779 -41.64 -10.30 -4.67
C TYR A 779 -42.70 -9.91 -5.73
N ALA A 780 -42.28 -9.61 -6.98
CA ALA A 780 -43.18 -9.12 -8.02
C ALA A 780 -43.74 -10.24 -8.93
N THR A 781 -42.97 -11.28 -9.29
CA THR A 781 -43.39 -12.25 -10.32
C THR A 781 -43.13 -13.75 -10.03
N SER A 782 -42.67 -14.14 -8.84
CA SER A 782 -42.42 -15.56 -8.52
C SER A 782 -43.72 -16.42 -8.41
N ALA A 783 -44.02 -17.13 -9.50
CA ALA A 783 -44.92 -18.28 -9.72
C ALA A 783 -46.31 -18.36 -9.03
N ALA A 784 -47.35 -18.66 -9.84
CA ALA A 784 -48.78 -18.88 -9.50
C ALA A 784 -49.19 -18.65 -8.02
N GLY A 785 -49.16 -17.40 -7.59
CA GLY A 785 -49.61 -17.00 -6.25
C GLY A 785 -48.82 -15.84 -5.64
N GLY A 786 -47.53 -15.67 -5.97
CA GLY A 786 -46.67 -14.67 -5.33
C GLY A 786 -46.47 -14.91 -3.84
N LEU A 787 -45.36 -14.42 -3.27
CA LEU A 787 -45.19 -14.46 -1.83
C LEU A 787 -46.03 -13.35 -1.21
N ASN A 788 -46.90 -13.69 -0.26
CA ASN A 788 -47.76 -12.69 0.41
C ASN A 788 -47.01 -12.00 1.55
N VAL A 789 -45.82 -11.47 1.25
CA VAL A 789 -44.97 -10.75 2.20
C VAL A 789 -45.48 -9.32 2.34
N VAL A 790 -45.61 -8.84 3.57
CA VAL A 790 -46.06 -7.48 3.88
C VAL A 790 -44.99 -6.77 4.70
N ALA A 791 -44.69 -5.53 4.35
CA ALA A 791 -43.74 -4.70 5.11
C ALA A 791 -44.19 -4.58 6.58
N GLY A 792 -43.24 -4.68 7.50
CA GLY A 792 -43.47 -4.69 8.95
C GLY A 792 -43.86 -6.06 9.52
N SER A 793 -43.80 -7.14 8.74
CA SER A 793 -44.09 -8.50 9.20
C SER A 793 -42.94 -9.47 8.93
N SER A 794 -42.78 -10.45 9.83
CA SER A 794 -41.83 -11.55 9.64
C SER A 794 -42.36 -12.56 8.63
N TYR A 795 -41.46 -13.03 7.76
CA TYR A 795 -41.68 -14.17 6.89
C TYR A 795 -40.58 -15.20 7.09
N ASN A 796 -40.95 -16.48 7.04
CA ASN A 796 -40.03 -17.56 7.39
C ASN A 796 -39.71 -18.39 6.15
N TYR A 797 -38.45 -18.78 5.99
CA TYR A 797 -37.91 -19.46 4.83
C TYR A 797 -37.19 -20.75 5.26
N GLN A 798 -37.23 -21.78 4.41
CA GLN A 798 -36.57 -23.05 4.65
C GLN A 798 -36.30 -23.75 3.31
N ARG A 799 -35.25 -24.57 3.23
CA ARG A 799 -35.00 -25.46 2.10
C ARG A 799 -35.43 -26.88 2.43
N TRP A 800 -36.22 -27.48 1.54
CA TRP A 800 -36.46 -28.92 1.49
C TRP A 800 -35.64 -29.52 0.35
N ASN A 801 -34.91 -30.60 0.61
CA ASN A 801 -34.11 -31.26 -0.42
C ASN A 801 -34.34 -32.77 -0.40
N ARG A 802 -34.39 -33.40 -1.58
CA ARG A 802 -34.39 -34.86 -1.66
C ARG A 802 -33.08 -35.42 -1.12
N ASP A 803 -33.21 -36.54 -0.44
CA ASP A 803 -32.11 -37.26 0.17
C ASP A 803 -32.46 -38.75 0.29
N PRO A 804 -32.44 -39.49 -0.84
CA PRO A 804 -32.73 -40.92 -0.86
C PRO A 804 -31.66 -41.76 -0.16
N ALA A 805 -30.45 -41.21 0.03
CA ALA A 805 -29.32 -41.92 0.61
C ALA A 805 -29.34 -41.90 2.16
N ALA A 806 -30.00 -40.93 2.80
CA ALA A 806 -30.08 -40.84 4.26
C ALA A 806 -31.04 -41.82 4.97
N GLY A 807 -31.73 -42.70 4.24
CA GLY A 807 -32.56 -43.78 4.80
C GLY A 807 -33.85 -43.32 5.49
N GLY A 808 -34.98 -44.00 5.24
CA GLY A 808 -36.26 -43.78 5.93
C GLY A 808 -37.21 -42.78 5.26
N GLY A 809 -36.85 -41.50 5.20
CA GLY A 809 -37.71 -40.40 4.73
C GLY A 809 -37.47 -39.93 3.28
N ASN A 810 -36.37 -40.29 2.63
CA ASN A 810 -36.01 -39.88 1.26
C ASN A 810 -35.85 -38.35 1.02
N ALA A 811 -35.91 -37.53 2.07
CA ALA A 811 -35.72 -36.09 2.01
C ALA A 811 -35.35 -35.52 3.39
N ASN A 812 -34.69 -34.36 3.39
CA ASN A 812 -34.28 -33.64 4.59
C ASN A 812 -34.50 -32.13 4.44
N PHE A 813 -34.35 -31.38 5.53
CA PHE A 813 -34.65 -29.95 5.63
C PHE A 813 -33.48 -29.18 6.25
N SER A 814 -33.27 -27.94 5.79
CA SER A 814 -32.41 -26.99 6.51
C SER A 814 -33.08 -26.60 7.83
N ASN A 815 -32.42 -25.80 8.66
CA ASN A 815 -33.10 -25.04 9.69
C ASN A 815 -34.04 -23.99 9.03
N GLY A 816 -34.77 -23.22 9.83
CA GLY A 816 -35.57 -22.09 9.36
C GLY A 816 -34.79 -20.77 9.41
N LEU A 817 -35.21 -19.80 8.60
CA LEU A 817 -34.74 -18.41 8.63
C LEU A 817 -35.95 -17.47 8.73
N GLU A 818 -36.01 -16.63 9.76
CA GLU A 818 -37.02 -15.59 9.92
C GLU A 818 -36.48 -14.24 9.41
N VAL A 819 -37.18 -13.58 8.50
CA VAL A 819 -36.83 -12.24 7.99
C VAL A 819 -37.97 -11.27 8.29
N LEU A 820 -37.66 -10.17 9.00
CA LEU A 820 -38.58 -9.05 9.17
C LEU A 820 -38.49 -8.12 7.96
N HIS A 821 -39.53 -8.09 7.14
CA HIS A 821 -39.53 -7.31 5.91
C HIS A 821 -39.81 -5.83 6.13
N THR A 822 -39.12 -4.97 5.38
CA THR A 822 -39.31 -3.53 5.35
C THR A 822 -39.88 -3.09 4.00
N LEU A 823 -40.36 -1.85 3.90
CA LEU A 823 -40.94 -1.35 2.65
C LEU A 823 -39.89 -1.23 1.56
#